data_AF-A0A8H5S4H7-F1
#
_entry.id   AF-A0A8H5S4H7-F1
#
_cell.length_a   1.000
_cell.length_b   1.000
_cell.length_c   1.000
_cell.angle_alpha   90.00
_cell.angle_beta   90.00
_cell.angle_gamma   90.00
#
_symmetry.space_group_name_H-M   'P 1'
#
loop_
_entity.id
_entity.type
_entity.pdbx_description
1 polymer ?
#
loop_
_entity_poly.entity_id
_entity_poly.type
_entity_poly.pdbx_seq_one_letter_code
_entity_poly.pdbx_strand_id
1 'polypeptide(L)'
;MGNTSSTTSALTLHVTQETAAQGIPHNLSASLTKRASLTLRCILTDPASKRAFAVHVPPTGSNAVIIYDGPDAASPVLATAAKNAKWKHDFRVNLAALIEGQDTREELLRCTTVSKRKESYWFAMQLGNSVGRFEWRSTHYPNAWNKKSPKNGFVCLKVDNSTPAFSATWNWPKDIQDVHSFPYVRFNNPNLPVRLSDLESIRLSTDWIYTPGSPSEIPDDFSNEVWGKNKAELEGEGVQANAAWDFFLDDDRNRTLYPQVAAVEFMVWLGRVGDPWWLGRQNDSILSNVTLGETEFSLFYGRNSGGTHVFTAVTKDNSDVLSFDEDFYPLFQYILEQAHKQIDADDLPKDPWLGIIEFGTETWMSRGNATFTAANFGMSLKGNFTSERNSTKKGDDDKDKGGKDKGDEKGGDEGSGDNSTDSKGDEEDDAVRLMSQSVLGRLRRATHALPFLLITAIMSRAFAMAKPIGPIIEETVKTSVFTAQDVAVPIIKNFYGIPVLDDVFAVVTVAFAHLQFFTDEEAYWQLLVFLTDFAGMYAVVMIEGYRPGNTFPVIKYPVVFLFLSQMFGIGCLAPIFFFMFYIFTPAYKLTTPSLYRPGFAPCMAILPTIVSGYYITHFPSFFHSSLEARNWWNWIWQLFPIWGSIIMLVLSKIIPEPKEQTKKTLKQEINAIRLTIGVISAISTATWWYTILNMDSTIFEVFIPQHFLTTPQEPVLGLRTVIQFDYICCYAAGFLWLAYHFKDLENVGVCSISWIRAGCASIMLGCLLGPGTMFPLIWLLRQEFLVAMQADAKKSEE
;
A
#
# COMPACT_ATOMS: atom_id res chain seq x y z
N MET A 1 6.53 -46.05 41.80
CA MET A 1 5.34 -46.89 41.56
C MET A 1 4.60 -46.33 40.35
N GLY A 2 4.26 -47.18 39.39
CA GLY A 2 3.20 -46.91 38.42
C GLY A 2 3.65 -46.50 37.02
N ASN A 3 3.79 -47.50 36.15
CA ASN A 3 3.81 -47.42 34.69
C ASN A 3 2.57 -46.70 34.13
N THR A 4 2.66 -46.06 32.96
CA THR A 4 2.29 -46.64 31.64
C THR A 4 2.25 -45.57 30.55
N SER A 5 2.61 -46.02 29.36
CA SER A 5 2.70 -45.35 28.07
C SER A 5 1.40 -44.72 27.56
N SER A 6 1.51 -43.59 26.87
CA SER A 6 0.71 -43.30 25.67
C SER A 6 1.64 -42.80 24.59
N THR A 7 1.70 -43.57 23.51
CA THR A 7 2.29 -43.32 22.20
C THR A 7 1.58 -42.16 21.48
N THR A 8 2.33 -41.49 20.60
CA THR A 8 1.85 -40.65 19.48
C THR A 8 0.82 -39.55 19.82
N SER A 9 1.31 -38.32 19.95
CA SER A 9 0.50 -37.14 19.63
C SER A 9 1.34 -36.21 18.75
N ALA A 10 1.40 -36.55 17.47
CA ALA A 10 1.82 -35.59 16.45
C ALA A 10 0.81 -34.43 16.48
N LEU A 11 1.29 -33.24 16.85
CA LEU A 11 0.51 -32.01 16.86
C LEU A 11 0.12 -31.67 15.42
N THR A 12 -1.09 -32.08 15.03
CA THR A 12 -1.67 -31.74 13.74
C THR A 12 -2.27 -30.34 13.84
N LEU A 13 -1.71 -29.39 13.11
CA LEU A 13 -2.14 -27.99 13.17
C LEU A 13 -3.35 -27.79 12.23
N HIS A 14 -4.55 -27.78 12.80
CA HIS A 14 -5.79 -27.58 12.05
C HIS A 14 -6.11 -26.09 11.91
N VAL A 15 -5.95 -25.54 10.70
CA VAL A 15 -6.39 -24.17 10.37
C VAL A 15 -7.90 -24.20 10.12
N THR A 16 -8.69 -23.48 10.92
CA THR A 16 -10.15 -23.46 10.75
C THR A 16 -10.56 -22.72 9.47
N GLN A 17 -11.72 -23.06 8.91
CA GLN A 17 -12.30 -22.45 7.69
C GLN A 17 -12.32 -20.90 7.70
N GLU A 18 -12.56 -20.28 8.87
CA GLU A 18 -12.48 -18.82 9.04
C GLU A 18 -11.05 -18.28 9.07
N THR A 19 -10.09 -19.05 9.62
CA THR A 19 -8.66 -18.66 9.69
C THR A 19 -7.99 -18.81 8.33
N ALA A 20 -8.38 -19.83 7.56
CA ALA A 20 -7.95 -20.06 6.17
C ALA A 20 -8.36 -18.92 5.23
N ALA A 21 -9.52 -18.30 5.46
CA ALA A 21 -10.01 -17.17 4.66
C ALA A 21 -9.27 -15.84 4.94
N GLN A 22 -8.44 -15.76 5.99
CA GLN A 22 -7.86 -14.51 6.51
C GLN A 22 -6.32 -14.49 6.51
N GLY A 23 -5.67 -15.65 6.33
CA GLY A 23 -4.21 -15.79 6.25
C GLY A 23 -3.53 -15.95 7.62
N ILE A 24 -2.33 -16.54 7.62
CA ILE A 24 -1.47 -16.67 8.82
C ILE A 24 -0.60 -15.40 8.93
N PRO A 25 -0.46 -14.76 10.11
CA PRO A 25 0.30 -13.52 10.24
C PRO A 25 1.81 -13.72 10.02
N HIS A 26 2.42 -12.90 9.15
CA HIS A 26 3.87 -12.89 8.88
C HIS A 26 4.71 -12.20 9.96
N ASN A 27 4.11 -11.61 10.99
CA ASN A 27 4.83 -10.87 12.03
C ASN A 27 4.16 -11.08 13.40
N LEU A 28 4.90 -11.70 14.32
CA LEU A 28 4.54 -11.82 15.73
C LEU A 28 5.09 -10.63 16.51
N SER A 29 4.22 -9.85 17.14
CA SER A 29 4.64 -8.78 18.06
C SER A 29 3.86 -8.87 19.37
N ALA A 30 4.56 -9.01 20.49
CA ALA A 30 3.97 -8.92 21.83
C ALA A 30 4.18 -7.51 22.39
N SER A 31 3.20 -6.95 23.12
CA SER A 31 3.37 -5.67 23.83
C SER A 31 2.97 -5.77 25.31
N LEU A 32 3.90 -5.45 26.21
CA LEU A 32 3.65 -5.42 27.65
C LEU A 32 3.08 -4.06 28.10
N THR A 33 2.02 -4.05 28.91
CA THR A 33 1.55 -2.86 29.64
C THR A 33 1.67 -3.11 31.14
N LYS A 34 2.55 -2.40 31.86
CA LYS A 34 2.70 -2.56 33.32
C LYS A 34 1.46 -2.03 34.05
N ARG A 35 0.61 -2.93 34.57
CA ARG A 35 -0.42 -2.64 35.59
C ARG A 35 -0.25 -3.60 36.80
N ALA A 36 -0.76 -3.20 37.96
CA ALA A 36 -0.48 -3.78 39.28
C ALA A 36 -0.90 -5.26 39.48
N SER A 37 -1.57 -5.89 38.51
CA SER A 37 -1.80 -7.34 38.45
C SER A 37 -1.16 -7.87 37.17
N LEU A 38 -0.14 -8.71 37.29
CA LEU A 38 0.56 -9.26 36.13
C LEU A 38 -0.32 -10.26 35.39
N THR A 39 -0.77 -9.85 34.22
CA THR A 39 -1.26 -10.74 33.17
C THR A 39 -0.70 -10.17 31.88
N LEU A 40 0.25 -10.87 31.23
CA LEU A 40 0.58 -10.55 29.85
C LEU A 40 -0.63 -10.96 29.00
N ARG A 41 -1.16 -10.01 28.24
CA ARG A 41 -2.07 -10.30 27.15
C ARG A 41 -1.29 -10.13 25.86
N CYS A 42 -0.80 -11.22 25.29
CA CYS A 42 -0.36 -11.19 23.91
C CYS A 42 -1.65 -11.20 23.07
N ILE A 43 -1.81 -10.24 22.16
CA ILE A 43 -2.95 -10.21 21.26
C ILE A 43 -2.35 -10.37 19.87
N LEU A 44 -2.65 -11.48 19.21
CA LEU A 44 -2.26 -11.64 17.81
C LEU A 44 -3.32 -10.95 17.00
N THR A 45 -2.93 -9.83 16.42
CA THR A 45 -3.82 -9.15 15.49
C THR A 45 -3.19 -9.29 14.13
N ASP A 46 -3.79 -10.15 13.30
CA ASP A 46 -4.20 -9.65 12.00
C ASP A 46 -5.46 -8.79 12.26
N PRO A 47 -5.53 -7.55 11.77
CA PRO A 47 -6.74 -6.71 11.88
C PRO A 47 -8.02 -7.41 11.41
N ALA A 48 -7.93 -8.50 10.63
CA ALA A 48 -9.07 -9.31 10.20
C ALA A 48 -9.36 -10.56 11.06
N SER A 49 -8.43 -11.14 11.83
CA SER A 49 -8.57 -12.52 12.34
C SER A 49 -9.03 -12.77 13.78
N LYS A 50 -9.20 -11.74 14.61
CA LYS A 50 -9.82 -11.81 15.96
C LYS A 50 -9.35 -12.94 16.94
N ARG A 51 -8.20 -13.62 16.74
CA ARG A 51 -7.67 -14.63 17.69
C ARG A 51 -6.68 -14.04 18.71
N ALA A 52 -6.48 -14.69 19.86
CA ALA A 52 -5.53 -14.29 20.91
C ALA A 52 -4.79 -15.51 21.51
N PHE A 53 -3.47 -15.45 21.70
CA PHE A 53 -2.63 -16.42 22.44
C PHE A 53 -2.11 -15.73 23.70
N ALA A 54 -2.00 -16.43 24.81
CA ALA A 54 -1.44 -15.90 26.05
C ALA A 54 0.03 -16.31 26.19
N VAL A 55 0.85 -15.30 26.46
CA VAL A 55 2.18 -15.50 27.02
C VAL A 55 2.05 -15.14 28.49
N HIS A 56 2.53 -15.94 29.42
CA HIS A 56 2.58 -15.56 30.83
C HIS A 56 4.03 -15.30 31.22
N VAL A 57 4.31 -14.07 31.66
CA VAL A 57 5.57 -13.73 32.32
C VAL A 57 5.25 -13.52 33.80
N PRO A 58 5.71 -14.41 34.70
CA PRO A 58 5.39 -14.34 36.11
C PRO A 58 5.96 -13.07 36.79
N PRO A 59 5.35 -12.60 37.90
CA PRO A 59 5.87 -11.51 38.70
C PRO A 59 7.27 -11.85 39.22
N THR A 60 8.23 -10.97 38.97
CA THR A 60 9.55 -10.87 39.61
C THR A 60 9.96 -12.05 40.51
N GLY A 61 10.80 -12.95 39.99
CA GLY A 61 11.49 -13.97 40.79
C GLY A 61 11.65 -15.34 40.14
N SER A 62 10.83 -15.69 39.15
CA SER A 62 10.96 -16.96 38.41
C SER A 62 11.55 -16.76 37.02
N ASN A 63 12.54 -17.60 36.69
CA ASN A 63 13.39 -17.48 35.49
C ASN A 63 12.75 -18.02 34.19
N ALA A 64 11.44 -18.28 34.17
CA ALA A 64 10.75 -18.96 33.08
C ALA A 64 9.59 -18.13 32.50
N VAL A 65 9.57 -17.92 31.19
CA VAL A 65 8.40 -17.44 30.41
C VAL A 65 7.66 -18.66 29.90
N ILE A 66 6.33 -18.70 30.03
CA ILE A 66 5.52 -19.82 29.54
C ILE A 66 4.62 -19.32 28.41
N ILE A 67 4.60 -20.03 27.30
CA ILE A 67 3.74 -19.76 26.14
C ILE A 67 2.61 -20.78 26.16
N TYR A 68 1.37 -20.32 26.05
CA TYR A 68 0.19 -21.17 26.06
C TYR A 68 -0.50 -21.17 24.69
N ASP A 69 -1.05 -22.31 24.29
CA ASP A 69 -1.80 -22.49 23.05
C ASP A 69 -3.28 -22.08 23.22
N GLY A 70 -3.51 -20.82 23.57
CA GLY A 70 -4.85 -20.26 23.78
C GLY A 70 -4.81 -18.94 24.56
N PRO A 71 -5.96 -18.27 24.79
CA PRO A 71 -6.01 -16.86 25.20
C PRO A 71 -5.62 -16.60 26.68
N ASP A 72 -5.41 -17.64 27.47
CA ASP A 72 -5.07 -17.56 28.89
C ASP A 72 -4.26 -18.78 29.39
N ALA A 73 -3.89 -18.74 30.67
CA ALA A 73 -3.07 -19.76 31.33
C ALA A 73 -3.80 -21.08 31.64
N ALA A 74 -5.09 -21.21 31.30
CA ALA A 74 -5.81 -22.49 31.38
C ALA A 74 -5.60 -23.34 30.11
N SER A 75 -5.01 -22.77 29.05
CA SER A 75 -4.70 -23.47 27.81
C SER A 75 -3.44 -24.35 27.95
N PRO A 76 -3.23 -25.37 27.10
CA PRO A 76 -2.02 -26.21 27.15
C PRO A 76 -0.72 -25.40 26.99
N VAL A 77 0.36 -25.84 27.65
CA VAL A 77 1.68 -25.21 27.53
C VAL A 77 2.30 -25.58 26.19
N LEU A 78 2.58 -24.56 25.37
CA LEU A 78 3.22 -24.68 24.06
C LEU A 78 4.74 -24.72 24.18
N ALA A 79 5.33 -23.85 25.01
CA ALA A 79 6.77 -23.81 25.23
C ALA A 79 7.14 -23.09 26.53
N THR A 80 8.35 -23.36 27.03
CA THR A 80 8.94 -22.67 28.18
C THR A 80 10.25 -22.02 27.76
N ALA A 81 10.47 -20.77 28.16
CA ALA A 81 11.67 -20.01 27.84
C ALA A 81 12.45 -19.64 29.11
N ALA A 82 13.77 -19.81 29.09
CA ALA A 82 14.67 -19.39 30.16
C ALA A 82 15.28 -18.01 29.86
N LYS A 83 15.59 -17.22 30.88
CA LYS A 83 16.26 -15.93 30.69
C LYS A 83 17.64 -16.10 30.03
N ASN A 84 17.93 -15.31 29.00
CA ASN A 84 19.27 -15.29 28.41
C ASN A 84 20.25 -14.55 29.35
N ALA A 85 21.27 -15.25 29.85
CA ALA A 85 22.25 -14.67 30.77
C ALA A 85 23.06 -13.52 30.14
N LYS A 86 23.23 -13.51 28.81
CA LYS A 86 24.01 -12.50 28.09
C LYS A 86 23.23 -11.20 27.86
N TRP A 87 21.90 -11.28 27.72
CA TRP A 87 21.04 -10.16 27.34
C TRP A 87 19.86 -10.05 28.32
N LYS A 88 19.88 -9.03 29.19
CA LYS A 88 18.98 -8.91 30.36
C LYS A 88 17.47 -8.98 30.07
N HIS A 89 17.06 -8.77 28.82
CA HIS A 89 15.66 -8.71 28.38
C HIS A 89 15.31 -9.74 27.29
N ASP A 90 16.22 -10.65 26.92
CA ASP A 90 15.94 -11.70 25.94
C ASP A 90 15.76 -13.05 26.64
N PHE A 91 14.99 -13.96 26.03
CA PHE A 91 14.71 -15.29 26.57
C PHE A 91 15.07 -16.36 25.53
N ARG A 92 15.70 -17.43 25.99
CA ARG A 92 15.97 -18.65 25.21
C ARG A 92 14.73 -19.54 25.28
N VAL A 93 14.09 -19.76 24.15
CA VAL A 93 12.89 -20.59 24.02
C VAL A 93 13.31 -21.89 23.35
N ASN A 94 13.02 -23.02 23.98
CA ASN A 94 13.10 -24.30 23.28
C ASN A 94 11.71 -24.59 22.73
N LEU A 95 11.53 -24.38 21.42
CA LEU A 95 10.38 -24.90 20.72
C LEU A 95 10.66 -26.38 20.39
N ALA A 96 9.63 -27.22 20.48
CA ALA A 96 9.76 -28.59 20.03
C ALA A 96 10.18 -28.60 18.55
N ALA A 97 11.14 -29.45 18.19
CA ALA A 97 11.48 -29.65 16.79
C ALA A 97 10.22 -30.14 16.05
N LEU A 98 9.93 -29.55 14.89
CA LEU A 98 8.77 -29.93 14.08
C LEU A 98 8.88 -31.37 13.55
N ILE A 99 10.11 -31.89 13.45
CA ILE A 99 10.45 -33.23 12.93
C ILE A 99 11.09 -34.04 14.06
N GLU A 100 10.55 -35.24 14.33
CA GLU A 100 11.11 -36.17 15.31
C GLU A 100 12.49 -36.66 14.83
N GLY A 101 13.54 -36.41 15.63
CA GLY A 101 14.93 -36.73 15.26
C GLY A 101 15.78 -35.56 14.76
N GLN A 102 15.22 -34.34 14.64
CA GLN A 102 16.03 -33.12 14.55
C GLN A 102 16.30 -32.52 15.93
N ASP A 103 17.50 -31.97 16.12
CA ASP A 103 17.86 -31.25 17.35
C ASP A 103 16.84 -30.15 17.64
N THR A 104 16.28 -30.15 18.85
CA THR A 104 15.57 -28.99 19.41
C THR A 104 16.51 -27.79 19.36
N ARG A 105 16.27 -26.84 18.45
CA ARG A 105 17.09 -25.65 18.35
C ARG A 105 16.63 -24.63 19.41
N GLU A 106 17.59 -24.15 20.18
CA GLU A 106 17.36 -23.05 21.11
C GLU A 106 17.10 -21.76 20.31
N GLU A 107 15.89 -21.24 20.39
CA GLU A 107 15.48 -19.98 19.75
C GLU A 107 15.56 -18.82 20.73
N LEU A 108 15.58 -17.58 20.21
CA LEU A 108 15.65 -16.37 21.02
C LEU A 108 14.37 -15.55 20.86
N LEU A 109 13.64 -15.35 21.95
CA LEU A 109 12.64 -14.30 22.06
C LEU A 109 13.34 -13.00 22.45
N ARG A 110 13.56 -12.12 21.49
CA ARG A 110 14.35 -10.89 21.66
C ARG A 110 13.47 -9.67 21.92
N CYS A 111 13.87 -8.81 22.85
CA CYS A 111 13.21 -7.54 23.10
C CYS A 111 13.69 -6.46 22.10
N THR A 112 12.79 -5.92 21.28
CA THR A 112 13.10 -4.84 20.32
C THR A 112 13.04 -3.44 20.91
N THR A 113 12.19 -3.25 21.92
CA THR A 113 11.91 -1.91 22.45
C THR A 113 11.72 -1.99 23.95
N VAL A 114 12.45 -1.18 24.71
CA VAL A 114 12.30 -1.04 26.16
C VAL A 114 11.95 0.41 26.48
N SER A 115 10.77 0.64 27.05
CA SER A 115 10.36 1.94 27.59
C SER A 115 9.73 1.79 28.98
N LYS A 116 9.56 2.90 29.71
CA LYS A 116 8.92 2.88 31.05
C LYS A 116 7.49 2.32 31.04
N ARG A 117 6.81 2.29 29.88
CA ARG A 117 5.40 1.89 29.74
C ARG A 117 5.15 0.69 28.82
N LYS A 118 6.10 0.34 27.94
CA LYS A 118 5.96 -0.70 26.91
C LYS A 118 7.27 -1.45 26.67
N GLU A 119 7.18 -2.79 26.63
CA GLU A 119 8.22 -3.69 26.14
C GLU A 119 7.68 -4.46 24.92
N SER A 120 8.51 -4.74 23.91
CA SER A 120 8.08 -5.43 22.68
C SER A 120 9.04 -6.53 22.27
N TYR A 121 8.52 -7.67 21.82
CA TYR A 121 9.29 -8.90 21.56
C TYR A 121 9.03 -9.49 20.17
N TRP A 122 10.02 -10.23 19.63
CA TRP A 122 9.95 -10.99 18.39
C TRP A 122 10.81 -12.27 18.46
N PHE A 123 10.51 -13.28 17.62
CA PHE A 123 11.25 -14.55 17.55
C PHE A 123 12.44 -14.47 16.58
N ALA A 124 13.61 -14.84 17.06
CA ALA A 124 14.88 -14.82 16.34
C ALA A 124 15.57 -16.18 16.44
N MET A 125 16.35 -16.53 15.41
CA MET A 125 17.21 -17.71 15.44
C MET A 125 18.66 -17.31 15.71
N GLN A 126 19.33 -18.05 16.60
CA GLN A 126 20.77 -17.90 16.78
C GLN A 126 21.51 -18.69 15.68
N LEU A 127 22.25 -17.98 14.83
CA LEU A 127 23.06 -18.53 13.74
C LEU A 127 24.54 -18.29 14.09
N GLY A 128 25.14 -19.22 14.85
CA GLY A 128 26.49 -19.04 15.37
C GLY A 128 26.59 -17.86 16.36
N ASN A 129 27.47 -16.89 16.08
CA ASN A 129 27.61 -15.66 16.88
C ASN A 129 26.65 -14.53 16.49
N SER A 130 25.94 -14.68 15.37
CA SER A 130 24.96 -13.74 14.80
C SER A 130 23.51 -14.14 15.11
N VAL A 131 22.60 -13.18 15.07
CA VAL A 131 21.17 -13.39 15.38
C VAL A 131 20.32 -12.87 14.23
N GLY A 132 19.61 -13.77 13.53
CA GLY A 132 18.84 -13.47 12.33
C GLY A 132 17.32 -13.43 12.57
N ARG A 133 16.59 -12.80 11.64
CA ARG A 133 15.12 -12.77 11.68
C ARG A 133 14.53 -14.12 11.29
N PHE A 134 13.60 -14.65 12.09
CA PHE A 134 12.94 -15.91 11.75
C PHE A 134 11.84 -15.65 10.71
N GLU A 135 12.09 -16.01 9.46
CA GLU A 135 11.08 -16.12 8.40
C GLU A 135 10.95 -17.60 8.03
N TRP A 136 9.72 -18.10 7.97
CA TRP A 136 9.44 -19.51 7.68
C TRP A 136 10.00 -19.91 6.30
N ARG A 137 10.69 -21.06 6.22
CA ARG A 137 11.35 -21.54 4.99
C ARG A 137 10.39 -21.82 3.82
N SER A 138 9.12 -22.05 4.11
CA SER A 138 8.03 -22.15 3.14
C SER A 138 6.75 -21.56 3.74
N THR A 139 5.78 -21.19 2.91
CA THR A 139 4.48 -20.69 3.38
C THR A 139 3.33 -21.36 2.62
N HIS A 140 2.29 -21.78 3.35
CA HIS A 140 1.16 -22.51 2.78
C HIS A 140 -0.09 -21.63 2.77
N TYR A 141 -0.81 -21.62 1.65
CA TYR A 141 -2.01 -20.80 1.49
C TYR A 141 -3.17 -21.59 0.87
N PRO A 142 -4.39 -21.52 1.43
CA PRO A 142 -5.58 -22.12 0.83
C PRO A 142 -6.08 -21.34 -0.40
N ASN A 143 -5.77 -20.03 -0.47
CA ASN A 143 -5.88 -19.15 -1.64
C ASN A 143 -7.19 -19.27 -2.47
N ALA A 144 -8.34 -19.05 -1.83
CA ALA A 144 -9.62 -18.85 -2.52
C ALA A 144 -9.80 -17.39 -2.97
N TRP A 145 -9.15 -17.03 -4.07
CA TRP A 145 -9.05 -15.64 -4.52
C TRP A 145 -10.23 -15.18 -5.39
N ASN A 146 -10.94 -16.09 -6.08
CA ASN A 146 -11.93 -15.69 -7.07
C ASN A 146 -13.25 -15.25 -6.42
N LYS A 147 -13.58 -13.96 -6.58
CA LYS A 147 -14.80 -13.36 -6.01
C LYS A 147 -16.10 -13.89 -6.63
N LYS A 148 -16.03 -14.54 -7.79
CA LYS A 148 -17.18 -15.17 -8.46
C LYS A 148 -17.54 -16.53 -7.83
N SER A 149 -16.68 -17.08 -6.97
CA SER A 149 -16.88 -18.38 -6.33
C SER A 149 -18.20 -18.44 -5.54
N PRO A 150 -18.92 -19.58 -5.59
CA PRO A 150 -20.19 -19.72 -4.89
C PRO A 150 -19.96 -19.75 -3.37
N LYS A 151 -20.87 -19.15 -2.61
CA LYS A 151 -20.74 -19.04 -1.15
C LYS A 151 -20.80 -20.37 -0.40
N ASN A 152 -21.31 -21.43 -1.03
CA ASN A 152 -21.43 -22.77 -0.47
C ASN A 152 -20.27 -23.70 -0.85
N GLY A 153 -19.26 -23.21 -1.59
CA GLY A 153 -18.02 -23.93 -1.80
C GLY A 153 -16.94 -23.54 -0.78
N PHE A 154 -15.89 -24.35 -0.69
CA PHE A 154 -14.80 -24.14 0.27
C PHE A 154 -13.48 -24.76 -0.19
N VAL A 155 -12.40 -24.31 0.44
CA VAL A 155 -11.08 -24.96 0.44
C VAL A 155 -10.52 -24.89 1.86
N CYS A 156 -9.91 -25.97 2.32
CA CYS A 156 -9.32 -26.12 3.64
C CYS A 156 -7.94 -26.75 3.49
N LEU A 157 -6.91 -26.10 4.05
CA LEU A 157 -5.53 -26.56 3.99
C LEU A 157 -5.11 -27.14 5.34
N LYS A 158 -4.53 -28.33 5.32
CA LYS A 158 -3.90 -29.02 6.45
C LYS A 158 -2.41 -29.15 6.15
N VAL A 159 -1.57 -28.79 7.10
CA VAL A 159 -0.11 -28.98 7.03
C VAL A 159 0.27 -30.08 7.99
N ASP A 160 1.04 -31.05 7.52
CA ASP A 160 1.71 -32.02 8.37
C ASP A 160 3.13 -31.53 8.63
N ASN A 161 3.51 -31.50 9.91
CA ASN A 161 4.82 -31.02 10.34
C ASN A 161 5.85 -32.16 10.44
N SER A 162 5.38 -33.41 10.51
CA SER A 162 6.24 -34.60 10.65
C SER A 162 7.00 -34.92 9.36
N THR A 163 6.43 -34.56 8.21
CA THR A 163 6.98 -34.71 6.85
C THR A 163 6.68 -33.41 6.10
N PRO A 164 7.55 -32.87 5.20
CA PRO A 164 7.22 -31.69 4.39
C PRO A 164 6.03 -31.99 3.46
N ALA A 165 4.81 -31.82 3.97
CA ALA A 165 3.60 -32.20 3.29
C ALA A 165 2.42 -31.28 3.66
N PHE A 166 1.55 -31.02 2.69
CA PHE A 166 0.27 -30.37 2.93
C PHE A 166 -0.83 -31.05 2.12
N SER A 167 -2.05 -30.97 2.63
CA SER A 167 -3.25 -31.35 1.88
C SER A 167 -4.24 -30.20 1.83
N ALA A 168 -4.96 -30.10 0.72
CA ALA A 168 -6.01 -29.12 0.48
C ALA A 168 -7.30 -29.86 0.11
N THR A 169 -8.23 -29.93 1.05
CA THR A 169 -9.57 -30.47 0.83
C THR A 169 -10.50 -29.34 0.38
N TRP A 170 -11.20 -29.52 -0.74
CA TRP A 170 -12.07 -28.50 -1.30
C TRP A 170 -13.32 -29.09 -1.97
N ASN A 171 -14.32 -28.23 -2.13
CA ASN A 171 -15.54 -28.51 -2.88
C ASN A 171 -16.04 -27.22 -3.53
N TRP A 172 -16.20 -27.24 -4.86
CA TRP A 172 -16.77 -26.13 -5.62
C TRP A 172 -17.96 -26.64 -6.44
N PRO A 173 -19.19 -26.51 -5.93
CA PRO A 173 -20.35 -27.22 -6.49
C PRO A 173 -20.86 -26.65 -7.82
N LYS A 174 -20.29 -25.55 -8.30
CA LYS A 174 -20.72 -24.85 -9.51
C LYS A 174 -19.51 -24.47 -10.35
N ASP A 175 -19.48 -24.93 -11.59
CA ASP A 175 -18.54 -24.45 -12.59
C ASP A 175 -18.85 -22.99 -12.97
N ILE A 176 -17.87 -22.12 -12.77
CA ILE A 176 -17.93 -20.69 -13.14
C ILE A 176 -17.14 -20.38 -14.42
N GLN A 177 -16.65 -21.40 -15.12
CA GLN A 177 -15.75 -21.31 -16.27
C GLN A 177 -14.46 -20.53 -15.97
N ASP A 178 -14.01 -20.60 -14.72
CA ASP A 178 -12.90 -19.82 -14.16
C ASP A 178 -12.40 -20.54 -12.89
N VAL A 179 -11.17 -20.28 -12.48
CA VAL A 179 -10.56 -20.95 -11.32
C VAL A 179 -11.15 -20.39 -10.03
N HIS A 180 -11.52 -21.24 -9.07
CA HIS A 180 -12.02 -20.79 -7.77
C HIS A 180 -10.92 -20.44 -6.77
N SER A 181 -9.95 -21.36 -6.66
CA SER A 181 -8.83 -21.27 -5.73
C SER A 181 -7.59 -21.96 -6.27
N PHE A 182 -6.43 -21.51 -5.83
CA PHE A 182 -5.14 -22.16 -6.10
C PHE A 182 -4.41 -22.43 -4.78
N PRO A 183 -4.82 -23.42 -3.95
CA PRO A 183 -4.06 -23.77 -2.75
C PRO A 183 -2.65 -24.26 -3.08
N TYR A 184 -1.64 -23.68 -2.44
CA TYR A 184 -0.22 -23.92 -2.76
C TYR A 184 0.71 -23.88 -1.54
N VAL A 185 1.93 -24.39 -1.76
CA VAL A 185 3.14 -24.07 -0.99
C VAL A 185 4.02 -23.11 -1.79
N ARG A 186 4.46 -22.02 -1.14
CA ARG A 186 5.44 -21.06 -1.69
C ARG A 186 6.80 -21.32 -1.09
N PHE A 187 7.81 -21.39 -1.94
CA PHE A 187 9.20 -21.63 -1.55
C PHE A 187 9.90 -20.31 -1.29
N ASN A 188 10.38 -20.09 -0.06
CA ASN A 188 11.14 -18.90 0.29
C ASN A 188 12.64 -19.22 0.24
N ASN A 189 13.39 -18.49 -0.57
CA ASN A 189 14.86 -18.60 -0.63
C ASN A 189 15.47 -17.20 -0.66
N PRO A 190 16.54 -16.96 0.12
CA PRO A 190 17.17 -15.64 0.21
C PRO A 190 17.68 -15.11 -1.13
N ASN A 191 17.96 -15.98 -2.09
CA ASN A 191 18.41 -15.58 -3.42
C ASN A 191 17.26 -15.05 -4.29
N LEU A 192 15.99 -15.36 -3.99
CA LEU A 192 14.84 -14.84 -4.73
C LEU A 192 14.41 -13.43 -4.23
N PRO A 193 13.95 -12.51 -5.11
CA PRO A 193 14.04 -12.60 -6.56
C PRO A 193 15.48 -12.50 -7.08
N VAL A 194 15.79 -13.31 -8.11
CA VAL A 194 17.10 -13.42 -8.77
C VAL A 194 16.96 -13.20 -10.28
N ARG A 195 17.96 -12.63 -10.96
CA ARG A 195 17.95 -12.60 -12.43
C ARG A 195 18.10 -14.01 -12.97
N LEU A 196 17.39 -14.32 -14.06
CA LEU A 196 17.58 -15.60 -14.73
C LEU A 196 19.01 -15.77 -15.24
N SER A 197 19.66 -14.70 -15.72
CA SER A 197 21.06 -14.75 -16.15
C SER A 197 22.06 -15.11 -15.04
N ASP A 198 21.73 -14.88 -13.78
CA ASP A 198 22.59 -15.18 -12.63
C ASP A 198 22.43 -16.63 -12.12
N LEU A 199 21.42 -17.35 -12.62
CA LEU A 199 21.16 -18.73 -12.24
C LEU A 199 21.88 -19.73 -13.15
N GLU A 200 22.34 -20.83 -12.56
CA GLU A 200 22.85 -22.01 -13.25
C GLU A 200 21.88 -23.21 -13.14
N SER A 201 21.08 -23.25 -12.06
CA SER A 201 20.16 -24.36 -11.78
C SER A 201 19.00 -23.92 -10.88
N ILE A 202 17.80 -24.40 -11.19
CA ILE A 202 16.55 -24.27 -10.42
C ILE A 202 16.00 -25.68 -10.21
N ARG A 203 16.53 -26.43 -9.24
CA ARG A 203 16.06 -27.79 -8.98
C ARG A 203 14.87 -27.78 -8.03
N LEU A 204 13.75 -28.35 -8.46
CA LEU A 204 12.50 -28.43 -7.71
C LEU A 204 12.04 -29.88 -7.64
N SER A 205 11.65 -30.30 -6.43
CA SER A 205 11.10 -31.63 -6.19
C SER A 205 9.72 -31.56 -5.56
N THR A 206 8.87 -32.56 -5.81
CA THR A 206 7.60 -32.79 -5.13
C THR A 206 7.03 -34.17 -5.47
N ASP A 207 6.30 -34.75 -4.53
CA ASP A 207 5.32 -35.81 -4.78
C ASP A 207 3.92 -35.23 -4.61
N TRP A 208 2.94 -35.66 -5.40
CA TRP A 208 1.55 -35.22 -5.24
C TRP A 208 0.54 -36.28 -5.65
N ILE A 209 -0.64 -36.21 -5.05
CA ILE A 209 -1.79 -37.05 -5.39
C ILE A 209 -3.10 -36.35 -5.05
N TYR A 210 -4.18 -36.75 -5.71
CA TYR A 210 -5.53 -36.38 -5.35
C TYR A 210 -6.29 -37.59 -4.79
N THR A 211 -7.06 -37.39 -3.72
CA THR A 211 -7.85 -38.44 -3.05
C THR A 211 -9.32 -37.99 -2.94
N PRO A 212 -10.30 -38.87 -3.28
CA PRO A 212 -11.70 -38.63 -3.01
C PRO A 212 -11.99 -38.39 -1.52
N GLY A 213 -12.94 -37.50 -1.24
CA GLY A 213 -13.39 -37.21 0.12
C GLY A 213 -12.45 -36.33 0.93
N SER A 214 -12.43 -36.58 2.24
CA SER A 214 -11.70 -35.79 3.24
C SER A 214 -10.90 -36.72 4.15
N PRO A 215 -9.78 -37.28 3.67
CA PRO A 215 -8.98 -38.22 4.43
C PRO A 215 -8.48 -37.57 5.72
N SER A 216 -8.50 -38.33 6.82
CA SER A 216 -8.06 -37.87 8.14
C SER A 216 -6.54 -37.72 8.22
N GLU A 217 -5.81 -38.49 7.43
CA GLU A 217 -4.35 -38.56 7.41
C GLU A 217 -3.82 -38.16 6.02
N ILE A 218 -2.58 -37.69 5.97
CA ILE A 218 -1.90 -37.42 4.71
C ILE A 218 -1.54 -38.77 4.07
N PRO A 219 -1.89 -39.00 2.80
CA PRO A 219 -1.46 -40.20 2.07
C PRO A 219 0.06 -40.35 2.07
N ASP A 220 0.55 -41.57 2.26
CA ASP A 220 1.96 -41.97 2.19
C ASP A 220 2.31 -42.70 0.88
N ASP A 221 1.31 -43.10 0.10
CA ASP A 221 1.46 -43.78 -1.20
C ASP A 221 1.05 -42.85 -2.36
N PHE A 222 2.06 -42.44 -3.13
CA PHE A 222 1.94 -41.60 -4.34
C PHE A 222 2.07 -42.41 -5.64
N SER A 223 1.81 -43.73 -5.59
CA SER A 223 1.97 -44.61 -6.76
C SER A 223 0.88 -44.41 -7.83
N ASN A 224 1.25 -44.72 -9.07
CA ASN A 224 0.34 -44.72 -10.21
C ASN A 224 -0.87 -45.65 -10.03
N GLU A 225 -0.73 -46.73 -9.23
CA GLU A 225 -1.84 -47.65 -8.96
C GLU A 225 -2.92 -46.99 -8.09
N VAL A 226 -2.51 -46.33 -7.00
CA VAL A 226 -3.43 -45.56 -6.14
C VAL A 226 -4.02 -44.40 -6.91
N TRP A 227 -3.19 -43.69 -7.68
CA TRP A 227 -3.65 -42.58 -8.50
C TRP A 227 -4.71 -42.98 -9.52
N GLY A 228 -4.51 -44.09 -10.24
CA GLY A 228 -5.48 -44.56 -11.23
C GLY A 228 -6.86 -44.87 -10.62
N LYS A 229 -6.90 -45.41 -9.40
CA LYS A 229 -8.15 -45.66 -8.66
C LYS A 229 -8.80 -44.35 -8.23
N ASN A 230 -8.03 -43.45 -7.61
CA ASN A 230 -8.52 -42.17 -7.13
C ASN A 230 -9.03 -41.28 -8.28
N LYS A 231 -8.27 -41.18 -9.37
CA LYS A 231 -8.61 -40.36 -10.53
C LYS A 231 -9.94 -40.78 -11.15
N ALA A 232 -10.17 -42.08 -11.33
CA ALA A 232 -11.42 -42.60 -11.88
C ALA A 232 -12.64 -42.26 -11.01
N GLU A 233 -12.49 -42.30 -9.68
CA GLU A 233 -13.56 -41.90 -8.75
C GLU A 233 -13.82 -40.38 -8.78
N LEU A 234 -12.76 -39.57 -8.74
CA LEU A 234 -12.84 -38.11 -8.81
C LEU A 234 -13.47 -37.62 -10.12
N GLU A 235 -13.14 -38.25 -11.25
CA GLU A 235 -13.77 -37.97 -12.55
C GLU A 235 -15.27 -38.31 -12.52
N GLY A 236 -15.66 -39.38 -11.84
CA GLY A 236 -17.07 -39.71 -11.57
C GLY A 236 -17.80 -38.64 -10.74
N GLU A 237 -17.09 -37.95 -9.84
CA GLU A 237 -17.59 -36.80 -9.07
C GLU A 237 -17.56 -35.48 -9.85
N GLY A 238 -17.08 -35.49 -11.10
CA GLY A 238 -16.95 -34.30 -11.94
C GLY A 238 -15.88 -33.33 -11.47
N VAL A 239 -14.84 -33.83 -10.80
CA VAL A 239 -13.71 -33.03 -10.35
C VAL A 239 -12.96 -32.47 -11.55
N GLN A 240 -12.66 -31.18 -11.51
CA GLN A 240 -11.78 -30.50 -12.47
C GLN A 240 -10.70 -29.72 -11.71
N ALA A 241 -9.46 -30.17 -11.85
CA ALA A 241 -8.30 -29.60 -11.17
C ALA A 241 -6.98 -29.98 -11.86
N ASN A 242 -5.91 -29.27 -11.55
CA ASN A 242 -4.55 -29.60 -11.98
C ASN A 242 -3.61 -29.87 -10.80
N ALA A 243 -2.36 -30.21 -11.08
CA ALA A 243 -1.25 -30.03 -10.15
C ALA A 243 -0.17 -29.25 -10.90
N ALA A 244 0.19 -28.07 -10.41
CA ALA A 244 0.97 -27.11 -11.17
C ALA A 244 2.05 -26.44 -10.33
N TRP A 245 3.23 -26.29 -10.94
CA TRP A 245 4.21 -25.29 -10.56
C TRP A 245 3.82 -23.95 -11.19
N ASP A 246 3.98 -22.87 -10.43
CA ASP A 246 3.62 -21.51 -10.83
C ASP A 246 4.76 -20.53 -10.52
N PHE A 247 5.11 -19.72 -11.52
CA PHE A 247 6.31 -18.88 -11.52
C PHE A 247 6.01 -17.48 -12.07
N PHE A 248 6.56 -16.45 -11.42
CA PHE A 248 6.33 -15.06 -11.83
C PHE A 248 7.63 -14.31 -12.14
N LEU A 249 7.65 -13.67 -13.31
CA LEU A 249 8.82 -13.03 -13.89
C LEU A 249 8.53 -11.62 -14.42
N ASP A 250 9.52 -10.73 -14.30
CA ASP A 250 9.44 -9.32 -14.71
C ASP A 250 10.84 -8.68 -14.78
N ASP A 251 11.04 -7.68 -15.63
CA ASP A 251 12.27 -6.87 -15.64
C ASP A 251 12.41 -6.02 -14.37
N ASP A 252 11.27 -5.63 -13.74
CA ASP A 252 11.25 -5.02 -12.42
C ASP A 252 11.18 -6.11 -11.34
N ARG A 253 12.29 -6.27 -10.63
CA ARG A 253 12.45 -7.14 -9.47
C ARG A 253 11.30 -7.07 -8.45
N ASN A 254 10.65 -5.91 -8.28
CA ASN A 254 9.58 -5.76 -7.30
C ASN A 254 8.23 -6.23 -7.81
N ARG A 255 8.00 -6.20 -9.12
CA ARG A 255 6.74 -6.65 -9.72
C ARG A 255 6.59 -8.17 -9.65
N THR A 256 7.71 -8.89 -9.66
CA THR A 256 7.74 -10.37 -9.51
C THR A 256 7.25 -10.87 -8.16
N LEU A 257 7.17 -10.01 -7.15
CA LEU A 257 6.64 -10.32 -5.81
C LEU A 257 5.11 -10.30 -5.74
N TYR A 258 4.45 -9.96 -6.85
CA TYR A 258 3.01 -9.74 -6.92
C TYR A 258 2.45 -10.37 -8.20
N PRO A 259 1.86 -11.59 -8.12
CA PRO A 259 1.32 -12.32 -9.27
C PRO A 259 0.48 -11.47 -10.23
N GLN A 260 -0.35 -10.59 -9.66
CA GLN A 260 -1.30 -9.74 -10.40
C GLN A 260 -0.67 -8.61 -11.24
N VAL A 261 0.64 -8.35 -11.11
CA VAL A 261 1.33 -7.29 -11.87
C VAL A 261 2.63 -7.76 -12.53
N ALA A 262 3.04 -9.01 -12.35
CA ALA A 262 4.18 -9.57 -13.05
C ALA A 262 3.91 -9.57 -14.57
N ALA A 263 4.94 -9.28 -15.36
CA ALA A 263 4.85 -9.27 -16.82
C ALA A 263 4.57 -10.67 -17.39
N VAL A 264 5.16 -11.70 -16.78
CA VAL A 264 5.13 -13.07 -17.25
C VAL A 264 4.80 -14.05 -16.12
N GLU A 265 3.94 -15.02 -16.43
CA GLU A 265 3.55 -16.15 -15.58
C GLU A 265 3.88 -17.44 -16.33
N PHE A 266 4.69 -18.31 -15.74
CA PHE A 266 4.95 -19.65 -16.29
C PHE A 266 4.29 -20.69 -15.39
N MET A 267 3.45 -21.53 -15.98
CA MET A 267 2.83 -22.65 -15.30
C MET A 267 3.30 -23.96 -15.91
N VAL A 268 3.69 -24.92 -15.08
CA VAL A 268 4.06 -26.28 -15.51
C VAL A 268 3.16 -27.28 -14.81
N TRP A 269 2.24 -27.87 -15.56
CA TRP A 269 1.24 -28.81 -15.06
C TRP A 269 1.80 -30.23 -15.11
N LEU A 270 1.97 -30.83 -13.94
CA LEU A 270 2.41 -32.21 -13.80
C LEU A 270 1.29 -33.22 -14.05
N GLY A 271 0.04 -32.83 -13.85
CA GLY A 271 -1.11 -33.68 -14.13
C GLY A 271 -2.43 -32.97 -13.87
N ARG A 272 -3.53 -33.67 -14.11
CA ARG A 272 -4.89 -33.11 -13.98
C ARG A 272 -5.95 -34.18 -13.75
N VAL A 273 -7.04 -33.78 -13.09
CA VAL A 273 -8.29 -34.55 -12.98
C VAL A 273 -9.33 -33.92 -13.88
N GLY A 274 -10.03 -34.75 -14.66
CA GLY A 274 -11.02 -34.27 -15.61
C GLY A 274 -10.40 -33.44 -16.73
N ASP A 275 -11.17 -32.50 -17.27
CA ASP A 275 -10.75 -31.68 -18.42
C ASP A 275 -10.76 -30.16 -18.12
N PRO A 276 -9.98 -29.68 -17.14
CA PRO A 276 -9.93 -28.25 -16.81
C PRO A 276 -9.44 -27.42 -18.01
N TRP A 277 -9.91 -26.17 -18.09
CA TRP A 277 -9.48 -25.22 -19.12
C TRP A 277 -8.20 -24.47 -18.69
N TRP A 278 -7.33 -24.15 -19.66
CA TRP A 278 -6.16 -23.28 -19.48
C TRP A 278 -6.01 -22.28 -20.61
N LEU A 279 -5.24 -21.22 -20.36
CA LEU A 279 -4.94 -20.18 -21.34
C LEU A 279 -4.14 -20.73 -22.53
N GLY A 280 -4.53 -20.33 -23.74
CA GLY A 280 -3.91 -20.79 -24.99
C GLY A 280 -4.47 -22.08 -25.58
N ARG A 281 -5.29 -22.84 -24.84
CA ARG A 281 -5.90 -24.09 -25.31
C ARG A 281 -6.87 -23.92 -26.49
N GLN A 282 -7.60 -22.80 -26.56
CA GLN A 282 -8.76 -22.63 -27.47
C GLN A 282 -8.44 -22.76 -28.97
N ASN A 283 -7.18 -22.53 -29.37
CA ASN A 283 -6.77 -22.59 -30.77
C ASN A 283 -5.89 -23.82 -31.10
N ASP A 284 -5.64 -24.72 -30.12
CA ASP A 284 -4.64 -25.80 -30.22
C ASP A 284 -3.27 -25.31 -30.74
N SER A 285 -2.96 -24.03 -30.54
CA SER A 285 -1.74 -23.39 -31.00
C SER A 285 -0.62 -23.69 -30.01
N ILE A 286 -0.08 -24.90 -30.10
CA ILE A 286 1.14 -25.29 -29.40
C ILE A 286 2.26 -24.39 -29.91
N LEU A 287 2.85 -23.59 -29.00
CA LEU A 287 4.01 -22.75 -29.34
C LEU A 287 5.22 -23.63 -29.67
N SER A 288 5.43 -24.67 -28.85
CA SER A 288 6.50 -25.65 -28.99
C SER A 288 6.26 -26.84 -28.06
N ASN A 289 6.92 -27.97 -28.32
CA ASN A 289 7.16 -28.97 -27.28
C ASN A 289 8.47 -28.66 -26.55
N VAL A 290 8.55 -29.03 -25.27
CA VAL A 290 9.75 -28.89 -24.45
C VAL A 290 9.90 -30.10 -23.54
N THR A 291 11.13 -30.57 -23.35
CA THR A 291 11.42 -31.72 -22.49
C THR A 291 12.04 -31.22 -21.19
N LEU A 292 11.48 -31.67 -20.06
CA LEU A 292 12.01 -31.43 -18.72
C LEU A 292 12.13 -32.80 -18.04
N GLY A 293 13.36 -33.22 -17.75
CA GLY A 293 13.64 -34.59 -17.33
C GLY A 293 13.34 -35.62 -18.44
N GLU A 294 12.59 -36.65 -18.08
CA GLU A 294 12.09 -37.67 -19.02
C GLU A 294 10.71 -37.31 -19.63
N THR A 295 10.11 -36.20 -19.23
CA THR A 295 8.75 -35.82 -19.63
C THR A 295 8.74 -34.77 -20.73
N GLU A 296 7.93 -35.00 -21.76
CA GLU A 296 7.69 -34.01 -22.83
C GLU A 296 6.40 -33.23 -22.55
N PHE A 297 6.50 -31.90 -22.60
CA PHE A 297 5.40 -30.96 -22.39
C PHE A 297 5.07 -30.21 -23.68
N SER A 298 3.79 -29.98 -23.95
CA SER A 298 3.30 -29.03 -24.94
C SER A 298 3.13 -27.65 -24.30
N LEU A 299 3.79 -26.64 -24.85
CA LEU A 299 3.76 -25.26 -24.37
C LEU A 299 2.64 -24.48 -25.07
N PHE A 300 1.74 -23.92 -24.28
CA PHE A 300 0.65 -23.04 -24.72
C PHE A 300 0.91 -21.60 -24.27
N TYR A 301 0.27 -20.65 -24.95
CA TYR A 301 0.35 -19.24 -24.60
C TYR A 301 -0.99 -18.53 -24.69
N GLY A 302 -1.23 -17.65 -23.73
CA GLY A 302 -2.33 -16.70 -23.78
C GLY A 302 -2.04 -15.45 -22.94
N ARG A 303 -3.04 -14.58 -22.86
CA ARG A 303 -3.04 -13.43 -21.94
C ARG A 303 -4.16 -13.57 -20.94
N ASN A 304 -3.86 -13.37 -19.66
CA ASN A 304 -4.89 -13.31 -18.64
C ASN A 304 -5.60 -11.94 -18.66
N SER A 305 -6.65 -11.79 -17.85
CA SER A 305 -7.45 -10.56 -17.79
C SER A 305 -6.68 -9.31 -17.31
N GLY A 306 -5.52 -9.50 -16.66
CA GLY A 306 -4.61 -8.43 -16.24
C GLY A 306 -3.60 -8.00 -17.30
N GLY A 307 -3.55 -8.69 -18.45
CA GLY A 307 -2.60 -8.43 -19.53
C GLY A 307 -1.25 -9.14 -19.37
N THR A 308 -1.04 -9.91 -18.31
CA THR A 308 0.16 -10.74 -18.10
C THR A 308 0.25 -11.82 -19.19
N HIS A 309 1.46 -12.06 -19.68
CA HIS A 309 1.75 -13.16 -20.60
C HIS A 309 1.81 -14.47 -19.82
N VAL A 310 0.92 -15.40 -20.13
CA VAL A 310 0.84 -16.70 -19.45
C VAL A 310 1.29 -17.79 -20.39
N PHE A 311 2.28 -18.55 -19.96
CA PHE A 311 2.78 -19.73 -20.66
C PHE A 311 2.48 -20.97 -19.84
N THR A 312 1.72 -21.89 -20.42
CA THR A 312 1.28 -23.09 -19.71
C THR A 312 1.86 -24.31 -20.42
N ALA A 313 2.77 -25.01 -19.75
CA ALA A 313 3.32 -26.29 -20.19
C ALA A 313 2.50 -27.43 -19.59
N VAL A 314 1.90 -28.27 -20.43
CA VAL A 314 1.13 -29.46 -20.02
C VAL A 314 1.75 -30.72 -20.63
N THR A 315 1.65 -31.87 -19.97
CA THR A 315 2.21 -33.13 -20.48
C THR A 315 1.63 -33.46 -21.86
N LYS A 316 2.50 -33.72 -22.84
CA LYS A 316 2.13 -33.84 -24.26
C LYS A 316 1.20 -35.02 -24.54
N ASP A 317 1.41 -36.13 -23.83
CA ASP A 317 0.61 -37.34 -23.93
C ASP A 317 -0.57 -37.38 -22.94
N ASN A 318 -0.77 -36.30 -22.17
CA ASN A 318 -1.72 -36.21 -21.05
C ASN A 318 -1.46 -37.21 -19.92
N SER A 319 -0.23 -37.71 -19.77
CA SER A 319 0.18 -38.47 -18.59
C SER A 319 0.22 -37.57 -17.34
N ASP A 320 0.06 -38.16 -16.17
CA ASP A 320 0.24 -37.47 -14.89
C ASP A 320 1.57 -37.89 -14.26
N VAL A 321 2.38 -36.92 -13.86
CA VAL A 321 3.69 -37.10 -13.25
C VAL A 321 3.59 -36.86 -11.74
N LEU A 322 3.35 -37.92 -10.98
CA LEU A 322 3.04 -37.85 -9.54
C LEU A 322 4.26 -37.57 -8.66
N SER A 323 5.46 -37.89 -9.14
CA SER A 323 6.73 -37.63 -8.47
C SER A 323 7.64 -36.89 -9.45
N PHE A 324 8.22 -35.79 -9.00
CA PHE A 324 8.99 -34.88 -9.83
C PHE A 324 10.23 -34.41 -9.09
N ASP A 325 11.40 -34.45 -9.72
CA ASP A 325 12.66 -33.87 -9.21
C ASP A 325 13.57 -33.48 -10.38
N GLU A 326 13.38 -32.26 -10.87
CA GLU A 326 14.01 -31.80 -12.11
C GLU A 326 14.57 -30.37 -11.99
N ASP A 327 15.49 -30.04 -12.90
CA ASP A 327 16.06 -28.69 -13.02
C ASP A 327 15.30 -27.86 -14.05
N PHE A 328 14.56 -26.86 -13.60
CA PHE A 328 13.74 -26.01 -14.42
C PHE A 328 14.54 -24.96 -15.20
N TYR A 329 15.80 -24.68 -14.85
CA TYR A 329 16.54 -23.57 -15.44
C TYR A 329 16.56 -23.59 -16.99
N PRO A 330 16.84 -24.72 -17.66
CA PRO A 330 16.80 -24.80 -19.13
C PRO A 330 15.42 -24.51 -19.72
N LEU A 331 14.35 -24.87 -19.00
CA LEU A 331 12.97 -24.63 -19.43
C LEU A 331 12.66 -23.12 -19.47
N PHE A 332 13.11 -22.35 -18.49
CA PHE A 332 12.93 -20.88 -18.49
C PHE A 332 13.60 -20.22 -19.69
N GLN A 333 14.86 -20.59 -19.97
CA GLN A 333 15.59 -20.07 -21.13
C GLN A 333 14.87 -20.42 -22.44
N TYR A 334 14.41 -21.67 -22.56
CA TYR A 334 13.68 -22.14 -23.74
C TYR A 334 12.36 -21.41 -23.95
N ILE A 335 11.53 -21.29 -22.91
CA ILE A 335 10.22 -20.62 -23.02
C ILE A 335 10.41 -19.16 -23.43
N LEU A 336 11.35 -18.44 -22.81
CA LEU A 336 11.64 -17.05 -23.19
C LEU A 336 12.14 -16.95 -24.63
N GLU A 337 13.02 -17.85 -25.08
CA GLU A 337 13.47 -17.86 -26.47
C GLU A 337 12.32 -18.09 -27.46
N GLN A 338 11.42 -19.04 -27.18
CA GLN A 338 10.26 -19.31 -28.03
C GLN A 338 9.26 -18.16 -28.01
N ALA A 339 9.06 -17.53 -26.86
CA ALA A 339 8.19 -16.39 -26.68
C ALA A 339 8.64 -15.22 -27.56
N HIS A 340 9.94 -14.86 -27.54
CA HIS A 340 10.49 -13.78 -28.37
C HIS A 340 10.44 -14.06 -29.89
N LYS A 341 10.27 -15.32 -30.32
CA LYS A 341 10.10 -15.66 -31.75
C LYS A 341 8.68 -15.43 -32.25
N GLN A 342 7.69 -15.50 -31.37
CA GLN A 342 6.26 -15.57 -31.73
C GLN A 342 5.46 -14.37 -31.22
N ILE A 343 6.02 -13.60 -30.29
CA ILE A 343 5.44 -12.42 -29.65
C ILE A 343 6.38 -11.24 -29.93
N ASP A 344 5.82 -10.04 -30.09
CA ASP A 344 6.61 -8.83 -30.37
C ASP A 344 7.67 -8.58 -29.27
N ALA A 345 8.90 -8.30 -29.68
CA ALA A 345 10.08 -8.35 -28.82
C ALA A 345 10.12 -7.22 -27.75
N ASP A 346 9.30 -6.19 -27.93
CA ASP A 346 9.20 -5.05 -27.01
C ASP A 346 8.21 -5.31 -25.84
N ASP A 347 7.40 -6.38 -25.92
CA ASP A 347 6.36 -6.70 -24.92
C ASP A 347 6.81 -7.75 -23.88
N LEU A 348 8.00 -8.35 -24.03
CA LEU A 348 8.53 -9.40 -23.14
C LEU A 348 9.88 -9.03 -22.53
N PRO A 349 10.13 -9.40 -21.26
CA PRO A 349 11.40 -9.15 -20.61
C PRO A 349 12.52 -10.04 -21.19
N LYS A 350 13.68 -9.44 -21.45
CA LYS A 350 14.84 -10.12 -22.08
C LYS A 350 15.66 -10.92 -21.09
N ASP A 351 15.87 -10.37 -19.89
CA ASP A 351 16.54 -11.03 -18.77
C ASP A 351 15.76 -10.70 -17.48
N PRO A 352 14.61 -11.36 -17.27
CA PRO A 352 13.76 -11.05 -16.15
C PRO A 352 14.34 -11.54 -14.82
N TRP A 353 13.83 -10.94 -13.75
CA TRP A 353 13.90 -11.51 -12.42
C TRP A 353 12.89 -12.65 -12.29
N LEU A 354 13.27 -13.75 -11.65
CA LEU A 354 12.37 -14.78 -11.12
C LEU A 354 12.07 -14.47 -9.66
N GLY A 355 10.81 -14.20 -9.30
CA GLY A 355 10.46 -13.74 -7.95
C GLY A 355 9.71 -14.72 -7.07
N ILE A 356 8.69 -15.38 -7.62
CA ILE A 356 7.82 -16.31 -6.89
C ILE A 356 7.95 -17.70 -7.51
N ILE A 357 7.99 -18.71 -6.64
CA ILE A 357 7.98 -20.13 -6.98
C ILE A 357 6.95 -20.80 -6.08
N GLU A 358 5.91 -21.36 -6.68
CA GLU A 358 4.78 -22.00 -5.99
C GLU A 358 4.47 -23.38 -6.56
N PHE A 359 4.02 -24.30 -5.72
CA PHE A 359 3.47 -25.58 -6.14
C PHE A 359 2.12 -25.81 -5.49
N GLY A 360 1.12 -26.16 -6.29
CA GLY A 360 -0.25 -26.30 -5.79
C GLY A 360 -1.21 -26.87 -6.81
N THR A 361 -2.49 -26.62 -6.58
CA THR A 361 -3.56 -27.07 -7.46
C THR A 361 -4.57 -25.96 -7.71
N GLU A 362 -4.89 -25.71 -8.97
CA GLU A 362 -6.03 -24.88 -9.36
C GLU A 362 -7.30 -25.73 -9.32
N THR A 363 -8.39 -25.14 -8.85
CA THR A 363 -9.63 -25.87 -8.54
C THR A 363 -10.82 -25.23 -9.27
N TRP A 364 -11.49 -25.98 -10.15
CA TRP A 364 -12.58 -25.46 -10.98
C TRP A 364 -13.95 -25.99 -10.56
N MET A 365 -14.06 -27.28 -10.26
CA MET A 365 -15.35 -27.88 -9.97
C MET A 365 -15.16 -29.18 -9.18
N SER A 366 -16.06 -29.45 -8.24
CA SER A 366 -16.28 -30.79 -7.69
C SER A 366 -17.68 -30.92 -7.11
N ARG A 367 -18.34 -32.07 -7.31
CA ARG A 367 -19.64 -32.38 -6.66
C ARG A 367 -19.47 -32.95 -5.25
N GLY A 368 -18.31 -33.55 -4.97
CA GLY A 368 -17.93 -34.09 -3.66
C GLY A 368 -16.68 -33.40 -3.10
N ASN A 369 -16.21 -33.82 -1.93
CA ASN A 369 -14.94 -33.30 -1.43
C ASN A 369 -13.81 -33.94 -2.23
N ALA A 370 -12.88 -33.14 -2.70
CA ALA A 370 -11.65 -33.61 -3.32
C ALA A 370 -10.46 -33.09 -2.52
N THR A 371 -9.47 -33.94 -2.27
CA THR A 371 -8.30 -33.58 -1.46
C THR A 371 -7.03 -33.71 -2.29
N PHE A 372 -6.40 -32.58 -2.60
CA PHE A 372 -5.04 -32.55 -3.13
C PHE A 372 -4.06 -32.75 -1.99
N THR A 373 -3.00 -33.50 -2.21
CA THR A 373 -1.89 -33.65 -1.27
C THR A 373 -0.59 -33.48 -2.03
N ALA A 374 0.32 -32.68 -1.49
CA ALA A 374 1.71 -32.61 -1.92
C ALA A 374 2.64 -32.93 -0.75
N ALA A 375 3.69 -33.69 -1.01
CA ALA A 375 4.69 -34.10 -0.04
C ALA A 375 6.09 -34.08 -0.66
N ASN A 376 7.13 -34.31 0.16
CA ASN A 376 8.52 -34.47 -0.26
C ASN A 376 9.04 -33.33 -1.15
N PHE A 377 8.46 -32.14 -1.00
CA PHE A 377 8.77 -31.02 -1.85
C PHE A 377 10.00 -30.24 -1.39
N GLY A 378 10.78 -29.75 -2.34
CA GLY A 378 12.07 -29.13 -2.08
C GLY A 378 12.50 -28.17 -3.18
N MET A 379 13.41 -27.26 -2.83
CA MET A 379 14.00 -26.30 -3.77
C MET A 379 15.49 -26.10 -3.51
N SER A 380 16.27 -26.15 -4.58
CA SER A 380 17.70 -25.81 -4.59
C SER A 380 18.02 -24.88 -5.76
N LEU A 381 18.66 -23.75 -5.47
CA LEU A 381 19.11 -22.79 -6.46
C LEU A 381 20.64 -22.76 -6.50
N LYS A 382 21.23 -22.82 -7.70
CA LYS A 382 22.67 -22.59 -7.93
C LYS A 382 22.83 -21.46 -8.94
N GLY A 383 23.85 -20.63 -8.77
CA GLY A 383 24.07 -19.46 -9.60
C GLY A 383 25.29 -18.66 -9.18
N ASN A 384 25.71 -17.74 -10.05
CA ASN A 384 26.82 -16.83 -9.81
C ASN A 384 26.30 -15.53 -9.19
N PHE A 385 26.04 -15.56 -7.89
CA PHE A 385 25.56 -14.40 -7.13
C PHE A 385 26.71 -13.41 -6.89
N THR A 386 27.21 -12.74 -7.94
CA THR A 386 28.28 -11.74 -7.84
C THR A 386 27.75 -10.34 -7.53
N SER A 387 28.45 -9.65 -6.64
CA SER A 387 28.11 -8.32 -6.15
C SER A 387 28.32 -7.23 -7.21
N GLU A 388 27.26 -6.78 -7.89
CA GLU A 388 27.27 -5.47 -8.55
C GLU A 388 27.17 -4.33 -7.51
N ARG A 389 28.26 -4.13 -6.78
CA ARG A 389 28.56 -2.91 -6.02
C ARG A 389 29.86 -2.33 -6.55
N ASN A 390 29.76 -1.54 -7.61
CA ASN A 390 30.59 -0.36 -7.92
C ASN A 390 30.61 -0.09 -9.43
N SER A 391 29.64 0.68 -9.92
CA SER A 391 29.81 1.47 -11.14
C SER A 391 28.87 2.67 -11.16
N THR A 392 28.99 3.56 -10.17
CA THR A 392 28.71 4.98 -10.46
C THR A 392 29.75 5.44 -11.47
N LYS A 393 29.33 5.58 -12.74
CA LYS A 393 30.04 6.33 -13.78
C LYS A 393 30.43 7.70 -13.21
N LYS A 394 31.69 7.82 -12.80
CA LYS A 394 32.37 9.09 -12.60
C LYS A 394 32.90 9.47 -13.98
N GLY A 395 32.45 10.61 -14.50
CA GLY A 395 32.88 11.11 -15.80
C GLY A 395 34.40 11.23 -15.88
N ASP A 396 34.92 10.89 -17.05
CA ASP A 396 36.26 11.24 -17.49
C ASP A 396 36.45 12.75 -17.36
N ASP A 397 37.43 13.14 -16.54
CA ASP A 397 38.17 14.38 -16.74
C ASP A 397 39.65 14.02 -16.63
N ASP A 398 40.24 13.88 -17.80
CA ASP A 398 41.63 13.57 -18.05
C ASP A 398 42.46 14.86 -17.93
N LYS A 399 43.24 15.02 -16.86
CA LYS A 399 44.41 15.93 -16.80
C LYS A 399 45.48 15.40 -15.83
N ASP A 400 46.40 14.66 -16.41
CA ASP A 400 47.85 14.93 -16.49
C ASP A 400 48.62 15.46 -15.26
N LYS A 401 49.86 14.95 -15.15
CA LYS A 401 50.95 15.12 -14.16
C LYS A 401 50.95 14.07 -13.04
N GLY A 402 51.98 13.24 -12.86
CA GLY A 402 53.32 13.22 -13.46
C GLY A 402 54.36 12.92 -12.38
N GLY A 403 54.98 11.73 -12.48
CA GLY A 403 56.24 11.36 -11.81
C GLY A 403 56.14 11.08 -10.29
N LYS A 404 57.04 10.29 -9.69
CA LYS A 404 58.19 9.55 -10.20
C LYS A 404 58.70 8.68 -9.04
N ASP A 405 59.06 7.45 -9.38
CA ASP A 405 60.27 6.73 -8.98
C ASP A 405 60.62 6.36 -7.52
N LYS A 406 60.92 5.05 -7.42
CA LYS A 406 61.99 4.36 -6.65
C LYS A 406 61.71 4.14 -5.15
N GLY A 407 61.90 2.95 -4.58
CA GLY A 407 62.72 1.79 -4.97
C GLY A 407 63.55 1.42 -3.74
N ASP A 408 63.47 0.18 -3.24
CA ASP A 408 64.62 -0.67 -2.92
C ASP A 408 64.25 -1.96 -2.17
N GLU A 409 65.10 -2.95 -2.43
CA GLU A 409 65.08 -4.38 -2.14
C GLU A 409 65.35 -4.74 -0.66
N LYS A 410 64.83 -5.87 -0.17
CA LYS A 410 65.60 -7.13 0.08
C LYS A 410 64.84 -8.17 0.92
N GLY A 411 64.68 -9.35 0.31
CA GLY A 411 64.93 -10.72 0.79
C GLY A 411 64.55 -11.20 2.20
N GLY A 412 63.93 -12.38 2.26
CA GLY A 412 63.97 -13.28 3.41
C GLY A 412 62.77 -14.21 3.51
N ASP A 413 63.02 -15.50 3.30
CA ASP A 413 62.08 -16.63 3.21
C ASP A 413 61.62 -17.16 4.60
N GLU A 414 60.65 -18.07 4.54
CA GLU A 414 60.13 -19.01 5.53
C GLU A 414 58.94 -18.60 6.43
N GLY A 415 57.85 -19.38 6.30
CA GLY A 415 57.17 -19.92 7.48
C GLY A 415 55.65 -19.74 7.55
N SER A 416 54.92 -20.74 7.02
CA SER A 416 53.58 -21.23 7.44
C SER A 416 52.93 -20.51 8.64
N GLY A 417 51.75 -19.92 8.43
CA GLY A 417 50.91 -19.44 9.53
C GLY A 417 49.56 -18.96 9.04
N ASP A 418 48.56 -19.81 9.24
CA ASP A 418 47.13 -19.51 9.19
C ASP A 418 46.81 -18.17 9.88
N ASN A 419 46.13 -17.26 9.19
CA ASN A 419 45.43 -16.14 9.83
C ASN A 419 44.34 -15.58 8.91
N SER A 420 43.14 -16.09 9.15
CA SER A 420 41.88 -15.38 8.95
C SER A 420 41.97 -13.96 9.51
N THR A 421 41.73 -12.94 8.67
CA THR A 421 41.37 -11.60 9.15
C THR A 421 40.20 -11.06 8.35
N ASP A 422 39.25 -10.55 9.13
CA ASP A 422 37.92 -10.05 8.85
C ASP A 422 37.76 -9.22 7.56
N SER A 423 36.80 -9.65 6.76
CA SER A 423 35.96 -8.76 5.94
C SER A 423 34.53 -9.33 5.94
N LYS A 424 33.94 -9.40 7.14
CA LYS A 424 32.58 -9.93 7.42
C LYS A 424 31.56 -8.82 7.72
N GLY A 425 31.92 -7.56 7.44
CA GLY A 425 31.15 -6.38 7.82
C GLY A 425 30.20 -5.83 6.75
N ASP A 426 30.34 -6.25 5.48
CA ASP A 426 29.81 -5.42 4.39
C ASP A 426 28.50 -5.94 3.77
N GLU A 427 28.11 -7.20 4.00
CA GLU A 427 26.90 -7.82 3.41
C GLU A 427 25.63 -7.68 4.28
N GLU A 428 25.77 -7.56 5.60
CA GLU A 428 24.66 -7.24 6.52
C GLU A 428 24.20 -5.78 6.37
N ASP A 429 25.11 -4.91 5.90
CA ASP A 429 24.86 -3.50 5.60
C ASP A 429 24.02 -3.27 4.33
N ASP A 430 23.82 -4.28 3.46
CA ASP A 430 23.12 -4.19 2.15
C ASP A 430 21.61 -4.33 2.25
N ALA A 431 21.16 -5.35 2.97
CA ALA A 431 19.75 -5.58 3.25
C ALA A 431 19.22 -4.54 4.27
N VAL A 432 20.06 -4.20 5.26
CA VAL A 432 19.88 -3.02 6.11
C VAL A 432 19.96 -1.73 5.29
N ARG A 433 20.71 -1.66 4.17
CA ARG A 433 20.66 -0.56 3.18
C ARG A 433 19.46 -0.59 2.26
N LEU A 434 18.73 -1.68 2.06
CA LEU A 434 17.60 -1.77 1.11
C LEU A 434 16.23 -1.57 1.79
N MET A 435 16.03 -2.16 2.97
CA MET A 435 15.01 -1.71 3.93
C MET A 435 15.33 -0.28 4.38
N SER A 436 16.62 -0.10 4.72
CA SER A 436 17.43 1.08 4.43
C SER A 436 16.82 1.99 3.40
N GLN A 437 16.87 1.70 2.10
CA GLN A 437 16.52 2.54 0.94
C GLN A 437 15.04 2.71 0.64
N SER A 438 14.14 1.83 1.06
CA SER A 438 12.68 2.06 0.92
C SER A 438 12.15 2.86 2.11
N VAL A 439 12.62 2.55 3.33
CA VAL A 439 12.44 3.39 4.52
C VAL A 439 13.22 4.67 4.34
N LEU A 440 14.44 4.70 3.81
CA LEU A 440 15.26 5.88 3.45
C LEU A 440 14.58 6.57 2.31
N GLY A 441 13.94 5.89 1.37
CA GLY A 441 13.23 6.53 0.28
C GLY A 441 12.08 7.34 0.83
N ARG A 442 11.29 6.73 1.73
CA ARG A 442 10.20 7.40 2.46
C ARG A 442 10.70 8.39 3.51
N LEU A 443 11.81 8.13 4.19
CA LEU A 443 12.43 8.94 5.24
C LEU A 443 13.16 10.13 4.62
N ARG A 444 13.76 9.95 3.44
CA ARG A 444 14.34 10.97 2.56
C ARG A 444 13.23 11.84 2.01
N ARG A 445 12.15 11.26 1.49
CA ARG A 445 10.96 12.04 1.12
C ARG A 445 10.37 12.76 2.32
N ALA A 446 10.29 12.13 3.50
CA ALA A 446 9.80 12.74 4.73
C ALA A 446 10.71 13.87 5.24
N THR A 447 12.04 13.70 5.16
CA THR A 447 13.01 14.76 5.51
C THR A 447 12.93 15.91 4.52
N HIS A 448 12.84 15.63 3.21
CA HIS A 448 12.56 16.66 2.21
C HIS A 448 11.20 17.33 2.42
N ALA A 449 10.22 16.63 3.00
CA ALA A 449 8.88 17.13 3.29
C ALA A 449 8.76 17.88 4.64
N LEU A 450 9.82 17.95 5.46
CA LEU A 450 9.79 18.72 6.71
C LEU A 450 9.34 20.18 6.57
N PRO A 451 9.59 20.90 5.44
CA PRO A 451 9.06 22.25 5.26
C PRO A 451 7.53 22.34 5.35
N PHE A 452 6.77 21.28 5.03
CA PHE A 452 5.32 21.27 5.30
C PHE A 452 5.02 21.39 6.79
N LEU A 453 5.75 20.67 7.64
CA LEU A 453 5.55 20.72 9.09
C LEU A 453 5.98 22.07 9.69
N LEU A 454 6.95 22.75 9.06
CA LEU A 454 7.29 24.13 9.42
C LEU A 454 6.11 25.08 9.16
N ILE A 455 5.38 24.90 8.06
CA ILE A 455 4.17 25.69 7.79
C ILE A 455 3.10 25.44 8.87
N THR A 456 2.89 24.19 9.29
CA THR A 456 2.01 23.88 10.44
C THR A 456 2.50 24.55 11.73
N ALA A 457 3.82 24.59 11.97
CA ALA A 457 4.38 25.28 13.13
C ALA A 457 4.13 26.80 13.06
N ILE A 458 4.21 27.41 11.89
CA ILE A 458 3.85 28.83 11.68
C ILE A 458 2.36 29.04 11.99
N MET A 459 1.48 28.17 11.49
CA MET A 459 0.03 28.25 11.78
C MET A 459 -0.27 28.14 13.28
N SER A 460 0.51 27.36 14.05
CA SER A 460 0.29 27.24 15.50
C SER A 460 0.35 28.58 16.25
N ARG A 461 0.99 29.60 15.67
CA ARG A 461 1.00 30.97 16.21
C ARG A 461 -0.39 31.59 16.27
N ALA A 462 -1.27 31.25 15.33
CA ALA A 462 -2.65 31.72 15.27
C ALA A 462 -3.45 31.27 16.50
N PHE A 463 -3.15 30.10 17.08
CA PHE A 463 -3.86 29.61 18.27
C PHE A 463 -3.67 30.47 19.51
N ALA A 464 -2.58 31.25 19.60
CA ALA A 464 -2.41 32.20 20.70
C ALA A 464 -3.44 33.35 20.66
N MET A 465 -4.12 33.57 19.53
CA MET A 465 -5.19 34.55 19.38
C MET A 465 -6.54 34.02 19.89
N ALA A 466 -6.65 32.74 20.25
CA ALA A 466 -7.88 32.17 20.81
C ALA A 466 -8.30 32.83 22.13
N LYS A 467 -7.34 33.29 22.95
CA LYS A 467 -7.62 33.91 24.25
C LYS A 467 -8.44 35.22 24.14
N PRO A 468 -8.07 36.20 23.30
CA PRO A 468 -8.90 37.40 23.11
C PRO A 468 -10.19 37.12 22.32
N ILE A 469 -10.20 36.12 21.42
CA ILE A 469 -11.38 35.79 20.59
C ILE A 469 -12.46 35.02 21.38
N GLY A 470 -12.08 34.11 22.27
CA GLY A 470 -13.00 33.20 22.96
C GLY A 470 -14.18 33.88 23.65
N PRO A 471 -13.97 34.92 24.49
CA PRO A 471 -15.05 35.53 25.25
C PRO A 471 -16.19 36.10 24.40
N ILE A 472 -15.90 36.78 23.28
CA ILE A 472 -16.94 37.36 22.42
C ILE A 472 -17.76 36.28 21.70
N ILE A 473 -17.12 35.18 21.31
CA ILE A 473 -17.81 34.02 20.72
C ILE A 473 -18.67 33.34 21.78
N GLU A 474 -18.12 33.05 22.97
CA GLU A 474 -18.85 32.39 24.06
C GLU A 474 -20.07 33.21 24.51
N GLU A 475 -19.94 34.53 24.61
CA GLU A 475 -21.04 35.43 24.95
C GLU A 475 -22.12 35.43 23.86
N THR A 476 -21.73 35.51 22.59
CA THR A 476 -22.65 35.49 21.45
C THR A 476 -23.38 34.15 21.36
N VAL A 477 -22.65 33.04 21.51
CA VAL A 477 -23.24 31.70 21.62
C VAL A 477 -24.18 31.64 22.81
N LYS A 478 -23.84 32.17 23.99
CA LYS A 478 -24.73 32.12 25.15
C LYS A 478 -26.01 32.92 24.94
N THR A 479 -25.92 34.13 24.41
CA THR A 479 -27.05 35.06 24.25
C THR A 479 -27.92 34.76 23.03
N SER A 480 -27.43 34.01 22.03
CA SER A 480 -28.09 33.83 20.72
C SER A 480 -28.30 35.13 19.95
N VAL A 481 -27.56 36.18 20.27
CA VAL A 481 -27.63 37.46 19.58
C VAL A 481 -26.22 37.88 19.23
N PHE A 482 -25.95 38.00 17.93
CA PHE A 482 -24.75 38.62 17.44
C PHE A 482 -24.88 40.13 17.60
N THR A 483 -23.90 40.75 18.26
CA THR A 483 -23.82 42.20 18.42
C THR A 483 -22.44 42.68 18.02
N ALA A 484 -22.38 43.59 17.05
CA ALA A 484 -21.15 44.27 16.66
C ALA A 484 -21.51 45.63 16.05
N GLN A 485 -20.80 46.68 16.49
CA GLN A 485 -21.14 48.08 16.14
C GLN A 485 -22.63 48.37 16.41
N ASP A 486 -23.38 48.84 15.41
CA ASP A 486 -24.83 49.13 15.49
C ASP A 486 -25.72 47.97 14.98
N VAL A 487 -25.13 46.79 14.74
CA VAL A 487 -25.82 45.62 14.18
C VAL A 487 -26.14 44.61 15.28
N ALA A 488 -27.42 44.32 15.48
CA ALA A 488 -27.91 43.26 16.36
C ALA A 488 -28.73 42.25 15.56
N VAL A 489 -28.29 40.99 15.53
CA VAL A 489 -28.89 39.93 14.69
C VAL A 489 -29.09 38.66 15.52
N PRO A 490 -30.30 38.07 15.54
CA PRO A 490 -30.52 36.75 16.09
C PRO A 490 -29.70 35.69 15.36
N ILE A 491 -29.04 34.80 16.10
CA ILE A 491 -28.25 33.70 15.53
C ILE A 491 -28.74 32.34 16.02
N ILE A 492 -28.61 31.34 15.15
CA ILE A 492 -29.09 29.99 15.40
C ILE A 492 -28.08 29.23 16.25
N LYS A 493 -28.56 28.46 17.24
CA LYS A 493 -27.74 27.58 18.10
C LYS A 493 -27.71 26.13 17.64
N ASN A 494 -28.83 25.65 17.12
CA ASN A 494 -29.03 24.25 16.76
C ASN A 494 -29.57 24.19 15.33
N PHE A 495 -28.93 23.40 14.49
CA PHE A 495 -29.27 23.29 13.08
C PHE A 495 -29.39 21.83 12.63
N TYR A 496 -28.44 20.97 13.01
CA TYR A 496 -28.36 19.59 12.54
C TYR A 496 -29.24 18.63 13.35
N GLY A 497 -29.64 19.00 14.57
CA GLY A 497 -30.37 18.14 15.48
C GLY A 497 -29.49 17.05 16.12
N ILE A 498 -28.17 17.24 16.08
CA ILE A 498 -27.18 16.34 16.67
C ILE A 498 -26.39 17.16 17.68
N PRO A 499 -26.56 16.95 19.00
CA PRO A 499 -26.02 17.84 20.03
C PRO A 499 -24.52 18.13 19.87
N VAL A 500 -23.70 17.10 19.62
CA VAL A 500 -22.25 17.27 19.46
C VAL A 500 -21.88 18.13 18.24
N LEU A 501 -22.63 18.01 17.14
CA LEU A 501 -22.38 18.83 15.94
C LEU A 501 -22.88 20.25 16.15
N ASP A 502 -24.06 20.41 16.74
CA ASP A 502 -24.64 21.72 17.03
C ASP A 502 -23.76 22.50 18.01
N ASP A 503 -23.25 21.88 19.08
CA ASP A 503 -22.36 22.52 20.05
C ASP A 503 -21.06 23.01 19.41
N VAL A 504 -20.44 22.20 18.54
CA VAL A 504 -19.19 22.57 17.84
C VAL A 504 -19.44 23.68 16.82
N PHE A 505 -20.44 23.51 15.95
CA PHE A 505 -20.66 24.44 14.86
C PHE A 505 -21.38 25.72 15.29
N ALA A 506 -22.00 25.78 16.47
CA ALA A 506 -22.46 27.04 17.05
C ALA A 506 -21.28 27.99 17.28
N VAL A 507 -20.15 27.48 17.79
CA VAL A 507 -18.93 28.27 18.00
C VAL A 507 -18.34 28.71 16.66
N VAL A 508 -18.22 27.79 15.70
CA VAL A 508 -17.62 28.06 14.37
C VAL A 508 -18.46 29.05 13.57
N THR A 509 -19.78 28.87 13.53
CA THR A 509 -20.67 29.76 12.76
C THR A 509 -20.76 31.16 13.35
N VAL A 510 -20.60 31.31 14.67
CA VAL A 510 -20.47 32.63 15.31
C VAL A 510 -19.16 33.31 14.95
N ALA A 511 -18.04 32.58 14.93
CA ALA A 511 -16.78 33.12 14.44
C ALA A 511 -16.94 33.63 13.00
N PHE A 512 -17.56 32.82 12.14
CA PHE A 512 -17.83 33.21 10.75
C PHE A 512 -18.82 34.37 10.65
N ALA A 513 -19.77 34.56 11.57
CA ALA A 513 -20.66 35.72 11.56
C ALA A 513 -19.86 37.03 11.71
N HIS A 514 -18.85 37.07 12.60
CA HIS A 514 -17.94 38.22 12.73
C HIS A 514 -17.15 38.52 11.45
N LEU A 515 -16.94 37.50 10.61
CA LEU A 515 -16.21 37.62 9.34
C LEU A 515 -17.15 37.91 8.15
N GLN A 516 -18.39 37.41 8.15
CA GLN A 516 -19.30 37.42 6.99
C GLN A 516 -20.34 38.55 7.03
N PHE A 517 -20.57 39.15 8.20
CA PHE A 517 -21.62 40.17 8.36
C PHE A 517 -21.16 41.58 8.00
N PHE A 518 -19.95 41.73 7.45
CA PHE A 518 -19.39 43.02 7.02
C PHE A 518 -19.20 44.01 8.18
N THR A 519 -19.04 43.52 9.41
CA THR A 519 -18.76 44.38 10.59
C THR A 519 -17.30 44.76 10.70
N ASP A 520 -16.42 43.98 10.08
CA ASP A 520 -15.03 44.31 9.79
C ASP A 520 -14.83 44.07 8.29
N GLU A 521 -14.58 45.14 7.55
CA GLU A 521 -14.58 45.12 6.10
C GLU A 521 -13.42 44.27 5.56
N GLU A 522 -12.22 44.42 6.13
CA GLU A 522 -11.07 43.65 5.66
C GLU A 522 -11.23 42.16 5.95
N ALA A 523 -11.81 41.78 7.10
CA ALA A 523 -12.11 40.40 7.42
C ALA A 523 -13.12 39.78 6.44
N TYR A 524 -14.15 40.55 6.05
CA TYR A 524 -15.13 40.11 5.06
C TYR A 524 -14.49 39.83 3.71
N TRP A 525 -13.74 40.81 3.18
CA TRP A 525 -13.09 40.68 1.88
C TRP A 525 -12.08 39.55 1.86
N GLN A 526 -11.31 39.40 2.93
CA GLN A 526 -10.33 38.33 3.07
C GLN A 526 -11.00 36.95 3.07
N LEU A 527 -12.06 36.75 3.87
CA LEU A 527 -12.75 35.47 3.96
C LEU A 527 -13.50 35.13 2.66
N LEU A 528 -14.13 36.11 2.01
CA LEU A 528 -14.84 35.93 0.74
C LEU A 528 -13.91 35.35 -0.34
N VAL A 529 -12.73 35.96 -0.51
CA VAL A 529 -11.72 35.48 -1.46
C VAL A 529 -11.20 34.13 -1.05
N PHE A 530 -10.78 33.96 0.21
CA PHE A 530 -10.20 32.70 0.68
C PHE A 530 -11.13 31.50 0.44
N LEU A 531 -12.39 31.58 0.86
CA LEU A 531 -13.32 30.48 0.71
C LEU A 531 -13.71 30.26 -0.75
N THR A 532 -13.85 31.32 -1.55
CA THR A 532 -14.10 31.14 -2.99
C THR A 532 -12.94 30.40 -3.67
N ASP A 533 -11.72 30.77 -3.34
CA ASP A 533 -10.49 30.16 -3.83
C ASP A 533 -10.35 28.71 -3.41
N PHE A 534 -10.71 28.41 -2.16
CA PHE A 534 -10.59 27.06 -1.61
C PHE A 534 -11.35 25.99 -2.41
N ALA A 535 -12.42 26.35 -3.13
CA ALA A 535 -13.11 25.44 -4.04
C ALA A 535 -12.18 24.78 -5.08
N GLY A 536 -11.14 25.48 -5.54
CA GLY A 536 -10.14 24.93 -6.46
C GLY A 536 -9.30 23.83 -5.81
N MET A 537 -8.83 24.07 -4.58
CA MET A 537 -8.10 23.06 -3.82
C MET A 537 -8.99 21.88 -3.45
N TYR A 538 -10.24 22.14 -3.07
CA TYR A 538 -11.22 21.11 -2.78
C TYR A 538 -11.47 20.19 -3.98
N ALA A 539 -11.65 20.75 -5.19
CA ALA A 539 -11.80 19.98 -6.41
C ALA A 539 -10.57 19.12 -6.71
N VAL A 540 -9.37 19.68 -6.58
CA VAL A 540 -8.11 18.96 -6.79
C VAL A 540 -7.99 17.78 -5.83
N VAL A 541 -8.17 17.99 -4.54
CA VAL A 541 -8.05 16.93 -3.53
C VAL A 541 -9.09 15.84 -3.72
N MET A 542 -10.32 16.18 -4.13
CA MET A 542 -11.32 15.19 -4.51
C MET A 542 -10.88 14.36 -5.72
N ILE A 543 -10.44 14.99 -6.82
CA ILE A 543 -9.97 14.27 -8.01
C ILE A 543 -8.81 13.32 -7.66
N GLU A 544 -7.86 13.79 -6.84
CA GLU A 544 -6.75 12.98 -6.36
C GLU A 544 -7.18 11.76 -5.54
N GLY A 545 -8.21 11.88 -4.71
CA GLY A 545 -8.76 10.75 -3.94
C GLY A 545 -9.39 9.65 -4.81
N TYR A 546 -9.86 10.00 -6.00
CA TYR A 546 -10.41 9.02 -6.95
C TYR A 546 -9.35 8.26 -7.74
N ARG A 547 -8.08 8.69 -7.74
CA ARG A 547 -7.00 7.98 -8.44
C ARG A 547 -6.74 6.59 -7.83
N PRO A 548 -6.61 5.52 -8.64
CA PRO A 548 -6.31 4.17 -8.15
C PRO A 548 -4.99 4.04 -7.38
N GLY A 549 -3.95 4.78 -7.78
CA GLY A 549 -2.64 4.75 -7.12
C GLY A 549 -2.62 5.32 -5.69
N ASN A 550 -3.64 6.11 -5.33
CA ASN A 550 -3.75 6.76 -4.03
C ASN A 550 -4.57 5.89 -3.07
N THR A 551 -3.91 4.91 -2.45
CA THR A 551 -4.55 3.95 -1.53
C THR A 551 -4.45 4.34 -0.05
N PHE A 552 -3.63 5.34 0.30
CA PHE A 552 -3.51 5.78 1.69
C PHE A 552 -4.82 6.42 2.17
N PRO A 553 -5.41 5.99 3.30
CA PRO A 553 -6.79 6.35 3.67
C PRO A 553 -7.08 7.85 3.71
N VAL A 554 -6.14 8.66 4.22
CA VAL A 554 -6.31 10.12 4.32
C VAL A 554 -6.38 10.78 2.95
N ILE A 555 -5.64 10.26 1.95
CA ILE A 555 -5.67 10.77 0.57
C ILE A 555 -6.91 10.22 -0.16
N LYS A 556 -7.23 8.94 0.04
CA LYS A 556 -8.36 8.27 -0.61
C LYS A 556 -9.71 8.86 -0.20
N TYR A 557 -9.85 9.19 1.09
CA TYR A 557 -11.08 9.70 1.68
C TYR A 557 -10.84 11.10 2.28
N PRO A 558 -10.69 12.13 1.44
CA PRO A 558 -10.35 13.46 1.90
C PRO A 558 -11.44 14.09 2.78
N VAL A 559 -12.67 13.54 2.78
CA VAL A 559 -13.78 13.94 3.64
C VAL A 559 -13.38 14.06 5.11
N VAL A 560 -12.59 13.12 5.63
CA VAL A 560 -12.18 13.11 7.05
C VAL A 560 -11.30 14.32 7.34
N PHE A 561 -10.30 14.53 6.49
CA PHE A 561 -9.35 15.63 6.59
C PHE A 561 -10.05 17.00 6.44
N LEU A 562 -10.92 17.14 5.43
CA LEU A 562 -11.64 18.37 5.14
C LEU A 562 -12.65 18.71 6.23
N PHE A 563 -13.33 17.70 6.79
CA PHE A 563 -14.24 17.88 7.92
C PHE A 563 -13.50 18.37 9.17
N LEU A 564 -12.37 17.74 9.52
CA LEU A 564 -11.54 18.20 10.63
C LEU A 564 -10.99 19.61 10.40
N SER A 565 -10.74 20.00 9.14
CA SER A 565 -10.25 21.34 8.81
C SER A 565 -11.25 22.44 9.12
N GLN A 566 -12.57 22.14 9.18
CA GLN A 566 -13.58 23.10 9.63
C GLN A 566 -13.45 23.44 11.13
N MET A 567 -12.86 22.54 11.92
CA MET A 567 -12.72 22.71 13.38
C MET A 567 -11.38 23.31 13.77
N PHE A 568 -10.30 22.98 13.06
CA PHE A 568 -8.93 23.34 13.42
C PHE A 568 -8.27 24.40 12.53
N GLY A 569 -8.96 24.82 11.45
CA GLY A 569 -8.38 25.65 10.40
C GLY A 569 -7.59 24.80 9.39
N ILE A 570 -7.79 25.09 8.11
CA ILE A 570 -7.20 24.28 7.04
C ILE A 570 -5.71 24.59 6.83
N GLY A 571 -5.25 25.78 7.15
CA GLY A 571 -3.85 26.15 7.20
C GLY A 571 -3.05 25.33 8.21
N CYS A 572 -3.69 24.74 9.22
CA CYS A 572 -3.03 23.83 10.15
C CYS A 572 -2.92 22.42 9.58
N LEU A 573 -4.03 21.90 9.03
CA LEU A 573 -4.12 20.52 8.61
C LEU A 573 -3.58 20.30 7.18
N ALA A 574 -3.78 21.23 6.23
CA ALA A 574 -3.36 21.07 4.84
C ALA A 574 -1.86 20.79 4.68
N PRO A 575 -0.94 21.43 5.42
CA PRO A 575 0.47 21.04 5.35
C PRO A 575 0.72 19.60 5.82
N ILE A 576 0.03 19.13 6.86
CA ILE A 576 0.13 17.73 7.33
C ILE A 576 -0.43 16.78 6.26
N PHE A 577 -1.55 17.15 5.63
CA PHE A 577 -2.14 16.39 4.54
C PHE A 577 -1.18 16.29 3.35
N PHE A 578 -0.62 17.40 2.87
CA PHE A 578 0.31 17.42 1.75
C PHE A 578 1.66 16.76 2.07
N PHE A 579 2.13 16.82 3.33
CA PHE A 579 3.25 16.03 3.83
C PHE A 579 3.00 14.54 3.64
N MET A 580 1.86 14.04 4.12
CA MET A 580 1.47 12.63 3.94
C MET A 580 1.28 12.32 2.45
N PHE A 581 0.63 13.21 1.70
CA PHE A 581 0.39 13.04 0.27
C PHE A 581 1.69 12.79 -0.48
N TYR A 582 2.68 13.66 -0.29
CA TYR A 582 3.96 13.56 -0.98
C TYR A 582 4.73 12.28 -0.63
N ILE A 583 4.71 11.86 0.65
CA ILE A 583 5.40 10.63 1.09
C ILE A 583 4.79 9.38 0.45
N PHE A 584 3.46 9.32 0.37
CA PHE A 584 2.74 8.14 -0.11
C PHE A 584 2.45 8.13 -1.61
N THR A 585 2.81 9.20 -2.32
CA THR A 585 2.61 9.35 -3.77
C THR A 585 3.94 9.58 -4.51
N PRO A 586 4.81 8.56 -4.61
CA PRO A 586 6.03 8.62 -5.43
C PRO A 586 5.72 8.79 -6.92
N ALA A 587 6.71 9.29 -7.67
CA ALA A 587 6.57 9.65 -9.09
C ALA A 587 5.92 8.55 -9.97
N TYR A 588 6.28 7.28 -9.78
CA TYR A 588 5.74 6.18 -10.58
C TYR A 588 4.21 6.07 -10.52
N LYS A 589 3.58 6.47 -9.41
CA LYS A 589 2.11 6.46 -9.27
C LYS A 589 1.43 7.54 -10.12
N LEU A 590 2.16 8.60 -10.45
CA LEU A 590 1.68 9.68 -11.31
C LEU A 590 1.94 9.40 -12.79
N THR A 591 3.02 8.70 -13.12
CA THR A 591 3.40 8.41 -14.51
C THR A 591 2.74 7.16 -15.08
N THR A 592 2.32 6.20 -14.22
CA THR A 592 1.71 4.94 -14.66
C THR A 592 0.24 5.10 -15.02
N PRO A 593 -0.19 4.81 -16.27
CA PRO A 593 -1.56 5.04 -16.74
C PRO A 593 -2.70 4.48 -15.88
N SER A 594 -2.56 3.22 -15.45
CA SER A 594 -3.55 2.52 -14.62
C SER A 594 -3.66 3.07 -13.20
N LEU A 595 -2.62 3.74 -12.69
CA LEU A 595 -2.57 4.26 -11.32
C LEU A 595 -2.97 5.73 -11.23
N TYR A 596 -2.69 6.52 -12.27
CA TYR A 596 -2.98 7.95 -12.23
C TYR A 596 -4.40 8.28 -12.66
N ARG A 597 -5.08 7.54 -13.55
CA ARG A 597 -6.38 7.97 -14.11
C ARG A 597 -7.52 7.93 -13.07
N PRO A 598 -8.26 9.03 -12.80
CA PRO A 598 -9.38 9.03 -11.86
C PRO A 598 -10.62 8.24 -12.32
N GLY A 599 -10.78 8.02 -13.63
CA GLY A 599 -11.95 7.38 -14.23
C GLY A 599 -12.96 8.39 -14.81
N PHE A 600 -13.83 7.91 -15.70
CA PHE A 600 -14.78 8.76 -16.45
C PHE A 600 -15.86 9.36 -15.55
N ALA A 601 -16.57 8.54 -14.76
CA ALA A 601 -17.66 9.04 -13.92
C ALA A 601 -17.21 10.07 -12.87
N PRO A 602 -16.09 9.88 -12.14
CA PRO A 602 -15.59 10.90 -11.21
C PRO A 602 -15.23 12.23 -11.90
N CYS A 603 -14.63 12.21 -13.10
CA CYS A 603 -14.29 13.43 -13.84
C CYS A 603 -15.53 14.22 -14.27
N MET A 604 -16.65 13.54 -14.55
CA MET A 604 -17.91 14.19 -14.92
C MET A 604 -18.71 14.65 -13.69
N ALA A 605 -18.57 13.98 -12.56
CA ALA A 605 -19.29 14.29 -11.31
C ALA A 605 -18.73 15.52 -10.56
N ILE A 606 -17.46 15.87 -10.76
CA ILE A 606 -16.77 16.83 -9.90
C ILE A 606 -17.34 18.26 -9.99
N LEU A 607 -17.58 18.79 -11.19
CA LEU A 607 -18.13 20.14 -11.35
C LEU A 607 -19.53 20.29 -10.73
N PRO A 608 -20.52 19.43 -11.04
CA PRO A 608 -21.84 19.54 -10.41
C PRO A 608 -21.76 19.32 -8.89
N THR A 609 -20.82 18.51 -8.41
CA THR A 609 -20.55 18.35 -6.96
C THR A 609 -20.07 19.66 -6.33
N ILE A 610 -19.07 20.34 -6.92
CA ILE A 610 -18.56 21.61 -6.39
C ILE A 610 -19.65 22.69 -6.42
N VAL A 611 -20.40 22.78 -7.52
CA VAL A 611 -21.49 23.76 -7.63
C VAL A 611 -22.54 23.54 -6.54
N SER A 612 -23.02 22.30 -6.39
CA SER A 612 -24.13 22.00 -5.47
C SER A 612 -23.72 21.88 -4.01
N GLY A 613 -22.59 21.22 -3.74
CA GLY A 613 -22.10 20.97 -2.38
C GLY A 613 -21.32 22.12 -1.77
N TYR A 614 -20.84 23.08 -2.57
CA TYR A 614 -19.98 24.18 -2.12
C TYR A 614 -20.52 25.57 -2.51
N TYR A 615 -20.64 25.88 -3.80
CA TYR A 615 -20.95 27.27 -4.22
C TYR A 615 -22.38 27.70 -3.90
N ILE A 616 -23.37 26.80 -4.04
CA ILE A 616 -24.78 27.08 -3.73
C ILE A 616 -24.97 27.49 -2.27
N THR A 617 -24.12 27.02 -1.35
CA THR A 617 -24.21 27.34 0.08
C THR A 617 -23.27 28.48 0.46
N HIS A 618 -22.09 28.54 -0.17
CA HIS A 618 -21.06 29.57 0.05
C HIS A 618 -21.58 30.97 -0.28
N PHE A 619 -22.02 31.22 -1.51
CA PHE A 619 -22.34 32.59 -1.94
C PHE A 619 -23.53 33.22 -1.19
N PRO A 620 -24.63 32.50 -0.93
CA PRO A 620 -25.69 33.03 -0.08
C PRO A 620 -25.25 33.35 1.36
N SER A 621 -24.22 32.67 1.89
CA SER A 621 -23.67 33.02 3.21
C SER A 621 -22.98 34.40 3.25
N PHE A 622 -22.65 34.98 2.09
CA PHE A 622 -22.03 36.31 1.97
C PHE A 622 -22.96 37.37 1.38
N PHE A 623 -23.79 37.01 0.39
CA PHE A 623 -24.52 37.98 -0.43
C PHE A 623 -26.02 38.04 -0.14
N HIS A 624 -26.55 37.14 0.68
CA HIS A 624 -27.96 37.24 1.05
C HIS A 624 -28.25 38.56 1.79
N SER A 625 -29.39 39.20 1.51
CA SER A 625 -29.71 40.53 2.07
C SER A 625 -29.95 40.50 3.59
N SER A 626 -30.59 39.44 4.08
CA SER A 626 -30.76 39.20 5.53
C SER A 626 -29.52 38.54 6.13
N LEU A 627 -29.01 39.13 7.23
CA LEU A 627 -27.90 38.58 8.03
C LEU A 627 -28.28 37.26 8.73
N GLU A 628 -29.52 37.10 9.16
CA GLU A 628 -30.01 35.85 9.74
C GLU A 628 -29.93 34.70 8.71
N ALA A 629 -30.32 34.99 7.47
CA ALA A 629 -30.21 34.02 6.38
C ALA A 629 -28.76 33.76 5.98
N ARG A 630 -27.86 34.75 6.07
CA ARG A 630 -26.41 34.50 5.93
C ARG A 630 -25.91 33.51 6.97
N ASN A 631 -26.29 33.66 8.25
CA ASN A 631 -25.98 32.69 9.30
C ASN A 631 -26.54 31.31 8.98
N TRP A 632 -27.79 31.22 8.51
CA TRP A 632 -28.42 29.95 8.13
C TRP A 632 -27.68 29.26 6.98
N TRP A 633 -27.29 29.99 5.93
CA TRP A 633 -26.51 29.44 4.82
C TRP A 633 -25.10 29.03 5.25
N ASN A 634 -24.48 29.79 6.15
CA ASN A 634 -23.20 29.43 6.75
C ASN A 634 -23.30 28.08 7.48
N TRP A 635 -24.34 27.85 8.29
CA TRP A 635 -24.57 26.54 8.90
C TRP A 635 -24.58 25.41 7.86
N ILE A 636 -25.29 25.56 6.74
CA ILE A 636 -25.27 24.52 5.68
C ILE A 636 -23.86 24.33 5.11
N TRP A 637 -23.16 25.44 4.86
CA TRP A 637 -21.82 25.42 4.26
C TRP A 637 -20.79 24.73 5.15
N GLN A 638 -20.87 24.84 6.49
CA GLN A 638 -19.91 24.20 7.39
C GLN A 638 -19.78 22.68 7.20
N LEU A 639 -20.83 22.00 6.72
CA LEU A 639 -20.80 20.57 6.38
C LEU A 639 -20.56 20.27 4.89
N PHE A 640 -20.07 21.23 4.10
CA PHE A 640 -19.70 21.00 2.69
C PHE A 640 -18.82 19.75 2.47
N PRO A 641 -17.88 19.37 3.37
CA PRO A 641 -17.08 18.16 3.15
C PRO A 641 -17.93 16.90 3.12
N ILE A 642 -18.98 16.85 3.95
CA ILE A 642 -19.89 15.70 4.06
C ILE A 642 -20.84 15.70 2.87
N TRP A 643 -21.57 16.80 2.64
CA TRP A 643 -22.55 16.88 1.56
C TRP A 643 -21.90 16.72 0.19
N GLY A 644 -20.77 17.40 -0.05
CA GLY A 644 -20.03 17.27 -1.30
C GLY A 644 -19.51 15.84 -1.53
N SER A 645 -19.07 15.14 -0.49
CA SER A 645 -18.67 13.72 -0.62
C SER A 645 -19.85 12.81 -0.95
N ILE A 646 -21.01 13.02 -0.32
CA ILE A 646 -22.24 12.27 -0.64
C ILE A 646 -22.66 12.53 -2.08
N ILE A 647 -22.71 13.79 -2.50
CA ILE A 647 -23.07 14.17 -3.87
C ILE A 647 -22.11 13.56 -4.88
N MET A 648 -20.79 13.66 -4.63
CA MET A 648 -19.77 13.06 -5.49
C MET A 648 -19.98 11.55 -5.67
N LEU A 649 -20.19 10.83 -4.57
CA LEU A 649 -20.41 9.39 -4.58
C LEU A 649 -21.69 9.02 -5.35
N VAL A 650 -22.78 9.74 -5.13
CA VAL A 650 -24.06 9.51 -5.80
C VAL A 650 -23.93 9.79 -7.30
N LEU A 651 -23.40 10.95 -7.69
CA LEU A 651 -23.22 11.33 -9.09
C LEU A 651 -22.26 10.37 -9.80
N SER A 652 -21.15 9.97 -9.18
CA SER A 652 -20.22 9.01 -9.77
C SER A 652 -20.83 7.62 -10.02
N LYS A 653 -21.89 7.25 -9.28
CA LYS A 653 -22.60 5.98 -9.46
C LYS A 653 -23.72 6.05 -10.49
N ILE A 654 -24.31 7.23 -10.69
CA ILE A 654 -25.41 7.43 -11.64
C ILE A 654 -24.87 7.69 -13.05
N ILE A 655 -23.68 8.29 -13.17
CA ILE A 655 -23.05 8.54 -14.47
C ILE A 655 -22.65 7.18 -15.11
N PRO A 656 -23.15 6.85 -16.31
CA PRO A 656 -22.84 5.60 -16.96
C PRO A 656 -21.36 5.49 -17.31
N GLU A 657 -20.71 4.40 -16.88
CA GLU A 657 -19.34 4.09 -17.27
C GLU A 657 -19.29 3.56 -18.71
N PRO A 658 -18.38 4.07 -19.57
CA PRO A 658 -18.18 3.53 -20.91
C PRO A 658 -17.74 2.07 -20.86
N LYS A 659 -18.31 1.23 -21.74
CA LYS A 659 -17.97 -0.20 -21.83
C LYS A 659 -16.53 -0.47 -22.26
N GLU A 660 -15.92 0.46 -23.00
CA GLU A 660 -14.53 0.37 -23.47
C GLU A 660 -13.79 1.69 -23.24
N GLN A 661 -12.53 1.57 -22.81
CA GLN A 661 -11.63 2.71 -22.68
C GLN A 661 -10.99 3.05 -24.03
N THR A 662 -11.58 4.01 -24.73
CA THR A 662 -11.11 4.48 -26.03
C THR A 662 -10.32 5.80 -25.91
N LYS A 663 -9.57 6.18 -26.96
CA LYS A 663 -8.95 7.53 -27.08
C LYS A 663 -9.98 8.66 -26.89
N LYS A 664 -11.23 8.43 -27.31
CA LYS A 664 -12.35 9.38 -27.12
C LYS A 664 -12.71 9.55 -25.65
N THR A 665 -12.78 8.45 -24.90
CA THR A 665 -13.06 8.46 -23.46
C THR A 665 -12.00 9.24 -22.69
N LEU A 666 -10.71 9.02 -22.98
CA LEU A 666 -9.61 9.76 -22.38
C LEU A 666 -9.70 11.27 -22.66
N LYS A 667 -10.01 11.64 -23.91
CA LYS A 667 -10.20 13.05 -24.28
C LYS A 667 -11.37 13.69 -23.53
N GLN A 668 -12.44 12.94 -23.28
CA GLN A 668 -13.59 13.42 -22.51
C GLN A 668 -13.24 13.61 -21.03
N GLU A 669 -12.51 12.68 -20.42
CA GLU A 669 -12.02 12.79 -19.03
C GLU A 669 -11.22 14.09 -18.84
N ILE A 670 -10.20 14.32 -19.68
CA ILE A 670 -9.35 15.50 -19.59
C ILE A 670 -10.15 16.78 -19.85
N ASN A 671 -11.06 16.77 -20.84
CA ASN A 671 -11.90 17.93 -21.12
C ASN A 671 -12.84 18.26 -19.96
N ALA A 672 -13.36 17.26 -19.25
CA ALA A 672 -14.17 17.47 -18.05
C ALA A 672 -13.35 18.08 -16.91
N ILE A 673 -12.11 17.62 -16.72
CA ILE A 673 -11.18 18.23 -15.76
C ILE A 673 -10.87 19.68 -16.16
N ARG A 674 -10.54 19.95 -17.43
CA ARG A 674 -10.30 21.31 -17.94
C ARG A 674 -11.49 22.23 -17.71
N LEU A 675 -12.70 21.77 -18.01
CA LEU A 675 -13.92 22.53 -17.80
C LEU A 675 -14.12 22.84 -16.32
N THR A 676 -13.96 21.83 -15.44
CA THR A 676 -14.10 22.00 -13.99
C THR A 676 -13.13 23.04 -13.46
N ILE A 677 -11.84 22.87 -13.76
CA ILE A 677 -10.78 23.77 -13.29
C ILE A 677 -10.96 25.17 -13.90
N GLY A 678 -11.34 25.26 -15.18
CA GLY A 678 -11.59 26.53 -15.86
C GLY A 678 -12.75 27.32 -15.24
N VAL A 679 -13.87 26.66 -14.95
CA VAL A 679 -15.03 27.31 -14.30
C VAL A 679 -14.69 27.78 -12.90
N ILE A 680 -14.06 26.93 -12.07
CA ILE A 680 -13.66 27.30 -10.70
C ILE A 680 -12.66 28.47 -10.73
N SER A 681 -11.67 28.41 -11.63
CA SER A 681 -10.67 29.48 -11.82
C SER A 681 -11.30 30.81 -12.25
N ALA A 682 -12.30 30.77 -13.13
CA ALA A 682 -13.02 31.95 -13.56
C ALA A 682 -13.80 32.60 -12.41
N ILE A 683 -14.46 31.78 -11.57
CA ILE A 683 -15.17 32.26 -10.38
C ILE A 683 -14.20 32.89 -9.38
N SER A 684 -13.08 32.23 -9.08
CA SER A 684 -12.02 32.77 -8.21
C SER A 684 -11.46 34.10 -8.72
N THR A 685 -11.13 34.17 -10.02
CA THR A 685 -10.59 35.40 -10.63
C THR A 685 -11.63 36.53 -10.57
N ALA A 686 -12.90 36.22 -10.85
CA ALA A 686 -13.98 37.21 -10.77
C ALA A 686 -14.15 37.74 -9.34
N THR A 687 -14.13 36.87 -8.34
CA THR A 687 -14.20 37.27 -6.93
C THR A 687 -12.97 38.06 -6.49
N TRP A 688 -11.77 37.68 -6.94
CA TRP A 688 -10.54 38.44 -6.69
C TRP A 688 -10.68 39.88 -7.19
N TRP A 689 -11.01 40.07 -8.47
CA TRP A 689 -11.18 41.41 -9.03
C TRP A 689 -12.35 42.17 -8.42
N TYR A 690 -13.47 41.49 -8.13
CA TYR A 690 -14.58 42.10 -7.41
C TYR A 690 -14.13 42.67 -6.07
N THR A 691 -13.38 41.90 -5.28
CA THR A 691 -12.83 42.38 -4.00
C THR A 691 -11.87 43.54 -4.19
N ILE A 692 -10.89 43.44 -5.10
CA ILE A 692 -9.91 44.51 -5.35
C ILE A 692 -10.57 45.83 -5.77
N LEU A 693 -11.66 45.75 -6.53
CA LEU A 693 -12.38 46.93 -7.02
C LEU A 693 -13.32 47.57 -5.99
N ASN A 694 -13.70 46.85 -4.93
CA ASN A 694 -14.70 47.30 -3.96
C ASN A 694 -14.15 47.49 -2.54
N MET A 695 -12.93 47.05 -2.23
CA MET A 695 -12.31 47.26 -0.92
C MET A 695 -11.67 48.64 -0.81
N ASP A 696 -11.83 49.29 0.34
CA ASP A 696 -11.18 50.57 0.63
C ASP A 696 -9.73 50.42 1.16
N SER A 697 -9.39 49.23 1.68
CA SER A 697 -8.09 48.92 2.29
C SER A 697 -7.08 48.35 1.27
N THR A 698 -5.80 48.28 1.63
CA THR A 698 -4.78 47.74 0.73
C THR A 698 -4.78 46.20 0.67
N ILE A 699 -4.29 45.63 -0.45
CA ILE A 699 -4.10 44.17 -0.60
C ILE A 699 -3.30 43.58 0.58
N PHE A 700 -2.28 44.30 1.06
CA PHE A 700 -1.44 43.83 2.16
C PHE A 700 -2.19 43.82 3.49
N GLU A 701 -3.03 44.80 3.77
CA GLU A 701 -3.83 44.84 5.00
C GLU A 701 -4.89 43.74 5.02
N VAL A 702 -5.51 43.47 3.86
CA VAL A 702 -6.56 42.46 3.74
C VAL A 702 -5.99 41.05 3.75
N PHE A 703 -4.91 40.76 3.03
CA PHE A 703 -4.46 39.38 2.80
C PHE A 703 -3.22 38.95 3.57
N ILE A 704 -2.42 39.88 4.11
CA ILE A 704 -1.16 39.56 4.79
C ILE A 704 -1.29 39.86 6.29
N PRO A 705 -0.99 38.89 7.19
CA PRO A 705 -1.14 39.10 8.61
C PRO A 705 -0.13 40.12 9.12
N GLN A 706 -0.60 41.26 9.61
CA GLN A 706 0.27 42.31 10.13
C GLN A 706 0.89 41.93 11.48
N HIS A 707 0.22 41.04 12.21
CA HIS A 707 0.61 40.61 13.55
C HIS A 707 1.28 39.24 13.56
N PHE A 708 2.39 39.11 12.83
CA PHE A 708 3.13 37.84 12.75
C PHE A 708 3.72 37.39 14.09
N LEU A 709 4.27 38.32 14.88
CA LEU A 709 4.95 38.03 16.14
C LEU A 709 4.13 38.44 17.38
N THR A 710 3.22 39.40 17.23
CA THR A 710 2.39 39.96 18.32
C THR A 710 1.00 39.36 18.34
N THR A 711 0.35 39.27 19.52
CA THR A 711 -1.05 38.83 19.61
C THR A 711 -1.96 40.05 19.76
N PRO A 712 -2.82 40.35 18.77
CA PRO A 712 -3.82 41.41 18.90
C PRO A 712 -4.69 41.17 20.13
N GLN A 713 -4.98 42.22 20.90
CA GLN A 713 -5.92 42.14 22.02
C GLN A 713 -7.37 42.39 21.59
N GLU A 714 -7.55 43.09 20.46
CA GLU A 714 -8.86 43.33 19.87
C GLU A 714 -9.36 42.02 19.21
N PRO A 715 -10.53 41.48 19.62
CA PRO A 715 -10.97 40.16 19.20
C PRO A 715 -11.17 40.00 17.68
N VAL A 716 -11.75 41.01 17.01
CA VAL A 716 -12.11 40.90 15.58
C VAL A 716 -10.86 40.94 14.71
N LEU A 717 -9.90 41.82 15.01
CA LEU A 717 -8.56 41.86 14.44
C LEU A 717 -7.79 40.56 14.70
N GLY A 718 -7.94 40.00 15.90
CA GLY A 718 -7.42 38.67 16.22
C GLY A 718 -7.97 37.61 15.26
N LEU A 719 -9.28 37.58 15.07
CA LEU A 719 -9.95 36.62 14.19
C LEU A 719 -9.57 36.81 12.72
N ARG A 720 -9.52 38.06 12.23
CA ARG A 720 -9.01 38.41 10.90
C ARG A 720 -7.59 37.89 10.68
N THR A 721 -6.72 38.12 11.66
CA THR A 721 -5.34 37.66 11.60
C THR A 721 -5.26 36.12 11.53
N VAL A 722 -6.10 35.40 12.26
CA VAL A 722 -6.18 33.93 12.19
C VAL A 722 -6.51 33.45 10.76
N ILE A 723 -7.49 34.05 10.09
CA ILE A 723 -7.87 33.63 8.73
C ILE A 723 -6.81 34.02 7.69
N GLN A 724 -6.12 35.14 7.87
CA GLN A 724 -4.96 35.50 7.03
C GLN A 724 -3.84 34.44 7.14
N PHE A 725 -3.54 33.98 8.36
CA PHE A 725 -2.63 32.85 8.57
C PHE A 725 -3.17 31.57 7.91
N ASP A 726 -4.46 31.29 8.06
CA ASP A 726 -5.09 30.08 7.53
C ASP A 726 -4.95 30.01 5.99
N TYR A 727 -5.22 31.13 5.32
CA TYR A 727 -5.11 31.26 3.87
C TYR A 727 -3.67 31.09 3.38
N ILE A 728 -2.72 31.83 3.96
CA ILE A 728 -1.31 31.77 3.54
C ILE A 728 -0.73 30.38 3.79
N CYS A 729 -0.94 29.80 4.96
CA CYS A 729 -0.40 28.48 5.30
C CYS A 729 -0.99 27.38 4.40
N CYS A 730 -2.29 27.41 4.13
CA CYS A 730 -2.96 26.45 3.26
C CYS A 730 -2.38 26.50 1.83
N TYR A 731 -2.32 27.69 1.23
CA TYR A 731 -1.83 27.84 -0.14
C TYR A 731 -0.32 27.65 -0.26
N ALA A 732 0.48 28.11 0.71
CA ALA A 732 1.91 27.84 0.73
C ALA A 732 2.20 26.34 0.72
N ALA A 733 1.46 25.56 1.52
CA ALA A 733 1.57 24.11 1.50
C ALA A 733 1.12 23.51 0.16
N GLY A 734 0.00 23.97 -0.41
CA GLY A 734 -0.45 23.52 -1.73
C GLY A 734 0.58 23.77 -2.84
N PHE A 735 1.14 24.98 -2.92
CA PHE A 735 2.16 25.30 -3.92
C PHE A 735 3.46 24.53 -3.71
N LEU A 736 3.90 24.35 -2.46
CA LEU A 736 5.06 23.53 -2.14
C LEU A 736 4.85 22.08 -2.58
N TRP A 737 3.65 21.52 -2.38
CA TRP A 737 3.27 20.19 -2.85
C TRP A 737 3.33 20.07 -4.37
N LEU A 738 2.80 21.05 -5.09
CA LEU A 738 2.90 21.09 -6.55
C LEU A 738 4.35 21.17 -7.01
N ALA A 739 5.16 22.05 -6.42
CA ALA A 739 6.58 22.18 -6.73
C ALA A 739 7.31 20.84 -6.54
N TYR A 740 7.04 20.12 -5.46
CA TYR A 740 7.67 18.82 -5.19
C TYR A 740 7.26 17.76 -6.21
N HIS A 741 5.99 17.71 -6.60
CA HIS A 741 5.52 16.80 -7.65
C HIS A 741 6.13 17.15 -9.01
N PHE A 742 6.23 18.43 -9.35
CA PHE A 742 6.90 18.87 -10.57
C PHE A 742 8.40 18.51 -10.57
N LYS A 743 9.06 18.62 -9.41
CA LYS A 743 10.45 18.18 -9.26
C LYS A 743 10.60 16.67 -9.43
N ASP A 744 9.68 15.88 -8.88
CA ASP A 744 9.62 14.44 -9.11
C ASP A 744 9.43 14.12 -10.60
N LEU A 745 8.53 14.81 -11.30
CA LEU A 745 8.29 14.64 -12.73
C LEU A 745 9.49 15.05 -13.59
N GLU A 746 10.20 16.11 -13.21
CA GLU A 746 11.47 16.50 -13.84
C GLU A 746 12.54 15.41 -13.67
N ASN A 747 12.66 14.83 -12.47
CA ASN A 747 13.65 13.79 -12.19
C ASN A 747 13.40 12.49 -12.98
N VAL A 748 12.15 12.19 -13.35
CA VAL A 748 11.80 11.02 -14.18
C VAL A 748 11.65 11.37 -15.67
N GLY A 749 12.05 12.58 -16.08
CA GLY A 749 12.13 12.98 -17.49
C GLY A 749 10.79 13.36 -18.13
N VAL A 750 9.72 13.55 -17.37
CA VAL A 750 8.39 13.93 -17.91
C VAL A 750 8.37 15.38 -18.40
N CYS A 751 9.10 16.27 -17.74
CA CYS A 751 9.14 17.70 -18.07
C CYS A 751 10.49 18.32 -17.70
N SER A 752 10.78 19.50 -18.24
CA SER A 752 11.94 20.31 -17.84
C SER A 752 11.44 21.69 -17.42
N ILE A 753 11.78 22.10 -16.19
CA ILE A 753 11.22 23.31 -15.60
C ILE A 753 12.34 24.31 -15.34
N SER A 754 12.24 25.47 -15.98
CA SER A 754 13.03 26.63 -15.57
C SER A 754 12.42 27.23 -14.31
N TRP A 755 12.96 26.86 -13.14
CA TRP A 755 12.46 27.30 -11.83
C TRP A 755 12.40 28.83 -11.68
N ILE A 756 13.33 29.56 -12.29
CA ILE A 756 13.33 31.03 -12.30
C ILE A 756 12.14 31.55 -13.10
N ARG A 757 11.93 31.04 -14.33
CA ARG A 757 10.79 31.45 -15.16
C ARG A 757 9.46 31.06 -14.52
N ALA A 758 9.40 29.88 -13.92
CA ALA A 758 8.23 29.41 -13.18
C ALA A 758 7.91 30.32 -11.99
N GLY A 759 8.92 30.75 -11.23
CA GLY A 759 8.79 31.71 -10.14
C GLY A 759 8.30 33.09 -10.62
N CYS A 760 8.92 33.64 -11.67
CA CYS A 760 8.50 34.91 -12.26
C CYS A 760 7.06 34.85 -12.81
N ALA A 761 6.71 33.78 -13.53
CA ALA A 761 5.37 33.56 -14.06
C ALA A 761 4.35 33.41 -12.93
N SER A 762 4.72 32.74 -11.84
CA SER A 762 3.87 32.56 -10.66
C SER A 762 3.53 33.90 -10.01
N ILE A 763 4.52 34.78 -9.82
CA ILE A 763 4.28 36.13 -9.27
C ILE A 763 3.35 36.94 -10.18
N MET A 764 3.62 36.94 -11.50
CA MET A 764 2.80 37.67 -12.47
C MET A 764 1.36 37.16 -12.52
N LEU A 765 1.18 35.83 -12.60
CA LEU A 765 -0.14 35.19 -12.61
C LEU A 765 -0.89 35.40 -11.29
N GLY A 766 -0.20 35.40 -10.16
CA GLY A 766 -0.81 35.61 -8.85
C GLY A 766 -1.35 37.02 -8.67
N CYS A 767 -0.64 38.02 -9.17
CA CYS A 767 -1.12 39.39 -9.18
C CYS A 767 -2.33 39.57 -10.13
N LEU A 768 -2.32 38.89 -11.27
CA LEU A 768 -3.34 39.05 -12.31
C LEU A 768 -4.64 38.27 -12.05
N LEU A 769 -4.51 37.02 -11.59
CA LEU A 769 -5.63 36.07 -11.46
C LEU A 769 -6.04 35.81 -10.00
N GLY A 770 -5.24 36.27 -9.05
CA GLY A 770 -5.34 35.89 -7.64
C GLY A 770 -4.65 34.55 -7.34
N PRO A 771 -4.13 34.36 -6.12
CA PRO A 771 -3.38 33.15 -5.75
C PRO A 771 -4.26 31.89 -5.74
N GLY A 772 -5.56 32.00 -5.47
CA GLY A 772 -6.47 30.85 -5.53
C GLY A 772 -6.73 30.28 -6.91
N THR A 773 -6.68 31.11 -7.95
CA THR A 773 -6.78 30.67 -9.35
C THR A 773 -5.52 29.94 -9.80
N MET A 774 -4.36 30.36 -9.31
CA MET A 774 -3.09 29.76 -9.72
C MET A 774 -2.97 28.29 -9.33
N PHE A 775 -3.34 27.93 -8.09
CA PHE A 775 -3.17 26.56 -7.59
C PHE A 775 -3.82 25.50 -8.50
N PRO A 776 -5.13 25.56 -8.82
CA PRO A 776 -5.77 24.57 -9.67
C PRO A 776 -5.25 24.62 -11.13
N LEU A 777 -4.85 25.79 -11.65
CA LEU A 777 -4.24 25.90 -12.99
C LEU A 777 -2.85 25.27 -13.07
N ILE A 778 -2.00 25.48 -12.07
CA ILE A 778 -0.67 24.85 -11.98
C ILE A 778 -0.83 23.34 -11.82
N TRP A 779 -1.81 22.89 -11.04
CA TRP A 779 -2.16 21.47 -10.95
C TRP A 779 -2.64 20.92 -12.30
N LEU A 780 -3.48 21.66 -13.05
CA LEU A 780 -3.94 21.25 -14.37
C LEU A 780 -2.79 21.15 -15.36
N LEU A 781 -1.86 22.11 -15.36
CA LEU A 781 -0.64 22.05 -16.18
C LEU A 781 0.15 20.76 -15.93
N ARG A 782 0.23 20.32 -14.66
CA ARG A 782 0.85 19.03 -14.31
C ARG A 782 0.14 17.86 -15.00
N GLN A 783 -1.20 17.90 -15.08
CA GLN A 783 -1.98 16.87 -15.77
C GLN A 783 -1.71 16.88 -17.28
N GLU A 784 -1.59 18.07 -17.89
CA GLU A 784 -1.29 18.20 -19.32
C GLU A 784 0.06 17.57 -19.68
N PHE A 785 1.10 17.75 -18.86
CA PHE A 785 2.39 17.09 -19.08
C PHE A 785 2.29 15.56 -19.00
N LEU A 786 1.55 15.03 -18.03
CA LEU A 786 1.35 13.58 -17.90
C LEU A 786 0.63 12.98 -19.11
N VAL A 787 -0.33 13.71 -19.67
CA VAL A 787 -1.06 13.30 -20.88
C VAL A 787 -0.15 13.39 -22.12
N ALA A 788 0.64 14.46 -22.25
CA ALA A 788 1.54 14.65 -23.39
C ALA A 788 2.59 13.53 -23.49
N MET A 789 3.21 13.17 -22.36
CA MET A 789 4.17 12.06 -22.28
C MET A 789 3.60 10.74 -22.84
N GLN A 790 2.32 10.47 -22.57
CA GLN A 790 1.65 9.24 -23.05
C GLN A 790 1.34 9.28 -24.54
N ALA A 791 1.14 10.48 -25.11
CA ALA A 791 0.95 10.64 -26.54
C ALA A 791 2.27 10.46 -27.30
N ASP A 792 3.40 10.87 -26.72
CA ASP A 792 4.72 10.77 -27.34
C ASP A 792 5.28 9.34 -27.25
N ALA A 793 5.12 8.65 -26.11
CA ALA A 793 5.47 7.23 -25.99
C ALA A 793 4.78 6.36 -27.05
N LYS A 794 3.52 6.67 -27.36
CA LYS A 794 2.73 5.95 -28.36
C LYS A 794 3.10 6.30 -29.82
N LYS A 795 3.74 7.45 -30.05
CA LYS A 795 4.24 7.84 -31.38
C LYS A 795 5.64 7.30 -31.67
N SER A 796 6.40 6.95 -30.64
CA SER A 796 7.66 6.21 -30.81
C SER A 796 7.44 4.71 -31.06
N GLU A 797 6.23 4.22 -30.77
CA GLU A 797 5.77 2.84 -31.03
C GLU A 797 5.06 2.67 -32.39
N GLU A 798 4.75 3.77 -33.10
CA GLU A 798 4.21 3.80 -34.48
C GLU A 798 5.31 4.16 -35.47
#